data_AF-A0AAJ6YI88-F1
#
_entry.id   AF-A0AAJ6YI88-F1
#
_cell.length_a   1.000
_cell.length_b   1.000
_cell.length_c   1.000
_cell.angle_alpha   90.00
_cell.angle_beta   90.00
_cell.angle_gamma   90.00
#
_symmetry.space_group_name_H-M   'P 1'
#
loop_
_entity.id
_entity.type
_entity.pdbx_description
1 polymer ?
#
loop_
_entity_poly.entity_id
_entity_poly.type
_entity_poly.pdbx_seq_one_letter_code
_entity_poly.pdbx_strand_id
1 'polypeptide(L)'
;MSNTMTNLNGVRTFVLIAIFVVSIQKDGVDAGNGCAGYNIYDNNGLSCSIKNEIVNHHNYLRQQVANGLVNNQPRAANIQQMYWDEELAKGAQQWANQCTFEHNSNADRRDGRFSVGQNIGETMMSGSPEKVKLIEFTKQITNWFNEFKMYVFGKINYENYSNTGHYTQVIWSSTYLVGCGYIRYSKPNDMVNKFYVCNYGPAGNNINNQPYKVGNTSCGGNLVKSTQYPGLCSIKNPVTDACTPNNETKNSNLNNMSSNLQNSEMQDNNNNNQKTNINIHVNQNNIPNGNSLETLKDDKVAENNKTNNNNQENSNVTDYNLRKFGREWTLRHYNGNTKENMDGMSHSHGSAMKSIVGTSHSHGGARKSMGGLSHSHGGAVENSKEMSHSHGGAVENSDGMSHSHRDAVENSDGMSHSHGGAVENSDEMSHSHRDAVENSDGMSHSHGGAVENSDEMSHSHRDAVENSDGMSHSHGGAVENSDEMSHSHRDAVENSDGMSHSHGGAVENSDEMSHSHRDAVENSDGMSHSHGGAVENSDEMSHSHRDAVENSDGMSHSHGGAVENSDEMSHSHRDAVENSDGMSHSHGGAVENSDGMSHSHGGAVENSDGMSHSHGGAVENSDGMSHSHGGAVENSDGMSHSHGGAVENSDGMSHSHGGAVENSDGMSHSHGGAMKSTDGISHSHLNTVENMDGISDYHENNTTDNMDEIHGKTEKNAWDIHGHSKKNKTNIMKKVMHEKSKKLKVKNN
;
A
#
# COMPACT_ATOMS: atom_id res chain seq x y z
N MET A 1 7.79 61.59 -37.26
CA MET A 1 8.89 62.55 -37.09
C MET A 1 9.85 61.97 -36.07
N SER A 2 11.14 61.98 -36.39
CA SER A 2 12.25 61.40 -35.62
C SER A 2 12.71 62.31 -34.47
N ASN A 3 13.51 61.72 -33.57
CA ASN A 3 14.46 62.34 -32.62
C ASN A 3 13.85 62.86 -31.29
N THR A 4 14.45 62.70 -30.10
CA THR A 4 15.82 62.33 -29.69
C THR A 4 15.87 62.06 -28.18
N MET A 5 16.90 61.31 -27.76
CA MET A 5 17.35 61.05 -26.39
C MET A 5 17.50 62.30 -25.50
N THR A 6 17.39 62.11 -24.18
CA THR A 6 18.42 62.58 -23.24
C THR A 6 18.47 61.73 -21.97
N ASN A 7 19.70 61.42 -21.60
CA ASN A 7 20.18 60.57 -20.52
C ASN A 7 20.35 61.44 -19.26
N LEU A 8 20.02 60.91 -18.07
CA LEU A 8 20.51 61.44 -16.79
C LEU A 8 20.75 60.27 -15.82
N ASN A 9 22.02 59.89 -15.71
CA ASN A 9 22.55 59.03 -14.67
C ASN A 9 22.63 59.79 -13.35
N GLY A 10 22.17 59.19 -12.24
CA GLY A 10 22.35 59.78 -10.92
C GLY A 10 21.89 58.91 -9.76
N VAL A 11 22.82 58.12 -9.24
CA VAL A 11 22.94 57.70 -7.82
C VAL A 11 21.98 56.61 -7.30
N ARG A 12 22.50 55.37 -7.41
CA ARG A 12 22.53 54.30 -6.39
C ARG A 12 21.66 54.49 -5.14
N THR A 13 20.59 53.69 -5.05
CA THR A 13 20.20 52.97 -3.82
C THR A 13 19.53 51.67 -4.25
N PHE A 14 20.31 50.59 -4.36
CA PHE A 14 19.74 49.24 -4.45
C PHE A 14 19.26 48.86 -3.05
N VAL A 15 17.97 49.00 -2.78
CA VAL A 15 17.33 48.24 -1.71
C VAL A 15 17.15 46.83 -2.26
N LEU A 16 18.03 45.90 -1.84
CA LEU A 16 17.79 44.47 -1.97
C LEU A 16 16.58 44.13 -1.09
N ILE A 17 15.39 44.15 -1.66
CA ILE A 17 14.25 43.44 -1.08
C ILE A 17 14.53 41.95 -1.33
N ALA A 18 15.19 41.31 -0.37
CA ALA A 18 15.14 39.87 -0.26
C ALA A 18 13.71 39.50 0.10
N ILE A 19 12.90 39.19 -0.91
CA ILE A 19 11.65 38.46 -0.72
C ILE A 19 12.08 37.06 -0.26
N PHE A 20 12.05 36.83 1.06
CA PHE A 20 11.98 35.48 1.59
C PHE A 20 10.61 34.93 1.19
N VAL A 21 10.55 34.32 0.01
CA VAL A 21 9.55 33.29 -0.23
C VAL A 21 9.98 32.14 0.68
N VAL A 22 9.32 32.00 1.82
CA VAL A 22 9.29 30.71 2.51
C VAL A 22 8.45 29.81 1.60
N SER A 23 9.12 29.23 0.60
CA SER A 23 8.65 27.99 0.03
C SER A 23 8.70 27.00 1.17
N ILE A 24 7.54 26.51 1.60
CA ILE A 24 7.47 25.25 2.34
C ILE A 24 8.10 24.22 1.40
N GLN A 25 9.38 23.95 1.57
CA GLN A 25 10.05 22.81 0.97
C GLN A 25 9.39 21.60 1.61
N LYS A 26 8.45 20.97 0.88
CA LYS A 26 8.33 19.52 0.95
C LYS A 26 9.74 18.97 0.73
N ASP A 27 10.14 17.94 1.46
CA ASP A 27 11.45 17.27 1.37
C ASP A 27 11.70 16.62 0.00
N GLY A 28 11.63 17.40 -1.08
CA GLY A 28 12.05 17.03 -2.42
C GLY A 28 13.57 17.08 -2.47
N VAL A 29 14.19 15.92 -2.58
CA VAL A 29 15.64 15.81 -2.80
C VAL A 29 15.94 16.39 -4.18
N ASP A 30 16.61 17.53 -4.24
CA ASP A 30 16.96 18.22 -5.50
C ASP A 30 17.58 17.25 -6.52
N ALA A 31 17.09 17.29 -7.76
CA ALA A 31 17.70 16.57 -8.87
C ALA A 31 19.12 17.12 -9.11
N GLY A 32 20.12 16.25 -9.17
CA GLY A 32 21.52 16.64 -9.37
C GLY A 32 21.76 17.23 -10.76
N ASN A 33 22.89 17.92 -10.93
CA ASN A 33 23.29 18.52 -12.21
C ASN A 33 23.30 17.53 -13.40
N GLY A 34 23.43 16.22 -13.15
CA GLY A 34 23.37 15.19 -14.18
C GLY A 34 22.00 15.05 -14.86
N CYS A 35 20.91 15.50 -14.21
CA CYS A 35 19.57 15.51 -14.79
C CYS A 35 19.25 16.81 -15.57
N ALA A 36 20.21 17.71 -15.77
CA ALA A 36 19.97 19.01 -16.39
C ALA A 36 19.37 18.88 -17.80
N GLY A 37 18.22 19.53 -18.03
CA GLY A 37 17.50 19.48 -19.30
C GLY A 37 16.58 18.28 -19.48
N TYR A 38 16.38 17.47 -18.44
CA TYR A 38 15.39 16.39 -18.41
C TYR A 38 14.12 16.82 -17.69
N ASN A 39 12.98 16.26 -18.09
CA ASN A 39 11.74 16.42 -17.34
C ASN A 39 11.70 15.37 -16.24
N ILE A 40 11.74 15.79 -14.98
CA ILE A 40 11.64 14.89 -13.82
C ILE A 40 10.17 14.70 -13.47
N TYR A 41 9.76 13.45 -13.32
CA TYR A 41 8.38 13.09 -12.99
C TYR A 41 8.23 12.47 -11.59
N ASP A 42 9.31 11.92 -11.02
CA ASP A 42 9.33 11.35 -9.67
C ASP A 42 10.77 11.23 -9.16
N ASN A 43 11.06 11.84 -8.01
CA ASN A 43 12.32 11.76 -7.28
C ASN A 43 12.12 11.91 -5.76
N ASN A 44 10.90 11.70 -5.26
CA ASN A 44 10.49 12.03 -3.89
C ASN A 44 10.93 10.99 -2.84
N GLY A 45 11.90 10.14 -3.17
CA GLY A 45 12.28 8.99 -2.33
C GLY A 45 11.29 7.82 -2.42
N LEU A 46 11.52 6.79 -1.62
CA LEU A 46 10.70 5.56 -1.61
C LEU A 46 9.73 5.56 -0.43
N SER A 47 8.48 5.21 -0.68
CA SER A 47 7.49 4.98 0.38
C SER A 47 7.88 3.76 1.22
N CYS A 48 7.34 3.69 2.44
CA CYS A 48 7.64 2.58 3.33
C CYS A 48 7.26 1.21 2.75
N SER A 49 6.10 1.11 2.11
CA SER A 49 5.65 -0.12 1.44
C SER A 49 6.70 -0.60 0.41
N ILE A 50 7.22 0.30 -0.43
CA ILE A 50 8.27 -0.05 -1.41
C ILE A 50 9.57 -0.50 -0.73
N LYS A 51 9.97 0.13 0.39
CA LYS A 51 11.16 -0.29 1.15
C LYS A 51 11.00 -1.73 1.68
N ASN A 52 9.84 -2.06 2.25
CA ASN A 52 9.52 -3.40 2.73
C ASN A 52 9.49 -4.41 1.57
N GLU A 53 8.85 -4.08 0.44
CA GLU A 53 8.84 -4.93 -0.76
C GLU A 53 10.26 -5.27 -1.23
N ILE A 54 11.16 -4.28 -1.26
CA ILE A 54 12.56 -4.48 -1.65
C ILE A 54 13.24 -5.49 -0.73
N VAL A 55 13.16 -5.31 0.59
CA VAL A 55 13.82 -6.20 1.56
C VAL A 55 13.24 -7.61 1.47
N ASN A 56 11.92 -7.73 1.47
CA ASN A 56 11.21 -9.00 1.44
C ASN A 56 11.54 -9.77 0.16
N HIS A 57 11.59 -9.10 -0.98
CA HIS A 57 11.89 -9.75 -2.25
C HIS A 57 13.35 -10.18 -2.36
N HIS A 58 14.30 -9.39 -1.83
CA HIS A 58 15.69 -9.84 -1.72
C HIS A 58 15.81 -11.10 -0.85
N ASN A 59 15.19 -11.11 0.33
CA ASN A 59 15.26 -12.24 1.25
C ASN A 59 14.57 -13.49 0.70
N TYR A 60 13.42 -13.34 0.06
CA TYR A 60 12.76 -14.43 -0.66
C TYR A 60 13.71 -15.08 -1.68
N LEU A 61 14.31 -14.29 -2.57
CA LEU A 61 15.22 -14.80 -3.59
C LEU A 61 16.51 -15.43 -3.00
N ARG A 62 17.08 -14.80 -1.96
CA ARG A 62 18.24 -15.32 -1.22
C ARG A 62 17.94 -16.68 -0.59
N GLN A 63 16.76 -16.84 -0.02
CA GLN A 63 16.33 -18.10 0.57
C GLN A 63 16.18 -19.21 -0.48
N GLN A 64 15.62 -18.92 -1.65
CA GLN A 64 15.52 -19.92 -2.74
C GLN A 64 16.90 -20.48 -3.11
N VAL A 65 17.93 -19.63 -3.15
CA VAL A 65 19.32 -20.06 -3.36
C VAL A 65 19.82 -20.90 -2.19
N ALA A 66 19.62 -20.44 -0.95
CA ALA A 66 20.06 -21.17 0.23
C ALA A 66 19.49 -22.59 0.32
N ASN A 67 18.21 -22.75 -0.04
CA ASN A 67 17.50 -24.03 -0.07
C ASN A 67 17.89 -24.92 -1.27
N GLY A 68 18.64 -24.39 -2.24
CA GLY A 68 19.04 -25.11 -3.45
C GLY A 68 17.90 -25.30 -4.45
N LEU A 69 16.92 -24.38 -4.46
CA LEU A 69 15.77 -24.41 -5.36
C LEU A 69 16.04 -23.68 -6.69
N VAL A 70 17.20 -23.04 -6.81
CA VAL A 70 17.59 -22.30 -8.02
C VAL A 70 18.50 -23.18 -8.88
N ASN A 71 18.08 -23.38 -10.13
CA ASN A 71 18.81 -24.22 -11.08
C ASN A 71 20.29 -23.82 -11.19
N ASN A 72 21.17 -24.82 -11.20
CA ASN A 72 22.63 -24.69 -11.28
C ASN A 72 23.30 -24.00 -10.09
N GLN A 73 22.60 -23.82 -8.96
CA GLN A 73 23.15 -23.21 -7.74
C GLN A 73 23.13 -24.24 -6.60
N PRO A 74 24.28 -24.53 -5.95
CA PRO A 74 24.29 -25.40 -4.79
C PRO A 74 23.62 -24.75 -3.58
N ARG A 75 23.18 -25.58 -2.62
CA ARG A 75 22.69 -25.09 -1.33
C ARG A 75 23.72 -24.22 -0.62
N ALA A 76 23.26 -23.20 0.08
CA ALA A 76 24.10 -22.26 0.80
C ALA A 76 23.97 -22.41 2.31
N ALA A 77 25.11 -22.46 3.00
CA ALA A 77 25.16 -22.67 4.44
C ALA A 77 24.98 -21.37 5.24
N ASN A 78 25.38 -20.22 4.71
CA ASN A 78 25.67 -19.03 5.53
C ASN A 78 25.12 -17.71 4.97
N ILE A 79 24.08 -17.74 4.12
CA ILE A 79 23.49 -16.51 3.59
C ILE A 79 22.72 -15.79 4.70
N GLN A 80 23.05 -14.52 4.95
CA GLN A 80 22.37 -13.72 5.97
C GLN A 80 21.04 -13.14 5.48
N GLN A 81 20.09 -12.96 6.38
CA GLN A 81 18.90 -12.14 6.15
C GLN A 81 19.32 -10.68 5.94
N MET A 82 18.76 -10.03 4.92
CA MET A 82 18.93 -8.61 4.65
C MET A 82 17.91 -7.76 5.41
N TYR A 83 18.32 -6.56 5.80
CA TYR A 83 17.50 -5.53 6.45
C TYR A 83 17.66 -4.20 5.72
N TRP A 84 16.68 -3.31 5.88
CA TRP A 84 16.74 -1.97 5.29
C TRP A 84 17.75 -1.09 6.01
N ASP A 85 18.42 -0.21 5.28
CA ASP A 85 19.34 0.78 5.82
C ASP A 85 19.14 2.15 5.15
N GLU A 86 18.74 3.15 5.96
CA GLU A 86 18.43 4.50 5.48
C GLU A 86 19.67 5.26 4.98
N GLU A 87 20.86 4.99 5.52
CA GLU A 87 22.09 5.64 5.06
C GLU A 87 22.47 5.14 3.65
N LEU A 88 22.38 3.83 3.42
CA LEU A 88 22.54 3.25 2.09
C LEU A 88 21.49 3.76 1.10
N ALA A 89 20.23 3.90 1.54
CA ALA A 89 19.12 4.38 0.72
C ALA A 89 19.31 5.85 0.33
N LYS A 90 19.73 6.70 1.27
CA LYS A 90 20.08 8.10 1.00
C LYS A 90 21.17 8.21 -0.06
N GLY A 91 22.24 7.43 0.07
CA GLY A 91 23.30 7.38 -0.94
C GLY A 91 22.81 6.87 -2.31
N ALA A 92 21.90 5.90 -2.32
CA ALA A 92 21.32 5.36 -3.55
C ALA A 92 20.41 6.39 -4.25
N GLN A 93 19.58 7.12 -3.48
CA GLN A 93 18.71 8.18 -4.01
C GLN A 93 19.51 9.37 -4.56
N GLN A 94 20.57 9.79 -3.86
CA GLN A 94 21.47 10.83 -4.35
C GLN A 94 22.10 10.48 -5.70
N TRP A 95 22.42 9.20 -5.90
CA TRP A 95 22.94 8.72 -7.17
C TRP A 95 21.86 8.58 -8.26
N ALA A 96 20.69 8.08 -7.91
CA ALA A 96 19.54 8.04 -8.82
C ALA A 96 19.24 9.44 -9.37
N ASN A 97 19.30 10.47 -8.51
CA ASN A 97 19.13 11.87 -8.86
C ASN A 97 20.20 12.45 -9.83
N GLN A 98 21.18 11.68 -10.30
CA GLN A 98 22.10 12.10 -11.35
C GLN A 98 21.63 11.73 -12.76
N CYS A 99 20.55 10.95 -12.91
CA CYS A 99 20.02 10.51 -14.22
C CYS A 99 21.08 9.90 -15.16
N THR A 100 22.13 9.31 -14.59
CA THR A 100 23.27 8.76 -15.34
C THR A 100 23.32 7.26 -15.11
N PHE A 101 23.12 6.48 -16.17
CA PHE A 101 23.14 5.01 -16.12
C PHE A 101 24.58 4.48 -16.07
N GLU A 102 25.27 4.80 -14.97
CA GLU A 102 26.60 4.31 -14.65
C GLU A 102 26.74 4.13 -13.14
N HIS A 103 27.73 3.36 -12.71
CA HIS A 103 28.07 3.24 -11.30
C HIS A 103 28.87 4.46 -10.85
N ASN A 104 28.54 5.04 -9.68
CA ASN A 104 29.43 6.01 -9.05
C ASN A 104 30.73 5.38 -8.55
N SER A 105 31.70 6.23 -8.25
CA SER A 105 32.98 5.77 -7.72
C SER A 105 32.79 5.10 -6.35
N ASN A 106 33.67 4.16 -6.02
CA ASN A 106 33.70 3.56 -4.68
C ASN A 106 33.95 4.60 -3.58
N ALA A 107 34.51 5.77 -3.90
CA ALA A 107 34.71 6.86 -2.94
C ALA A 107 33.39 7.58 -2.63
N ASP A 108 32.51 7.72 -3.62
CA ASP A 108 31.21 8.40 -3.49
C ASP A 108 30.14 7.52 -2.85
N ARG A 109 30.37 6.20 -2.77
CA ARG A 109 29.50 5.21 -2.08
C ARG A 109 29.90 4.93 -0.63
N ARG A 110 30.76 5.73 -0.02
CA ARG A 110 31.28 5.44 1.33
C ARG A 110 30.23 5.68 2.39
N ASP A 111 30.10 4.70 3.28
CA ASP A 111 29.13 4.64 4.36
C ASP A 111 29.79 4.70 5.75
N GLY A 112 31.12 4.88 5.81
CA GLY A 112 31.89 4.95 7.06
C GLY A 112 31.97 3.65 7.88
N ARG A 113 30.98 2.76 7.75
CA ARG A 113 30.85 1.48 8.46
C ARG A 113 31.50 0.32 7.69
N PHE A 114 31.39 0.32 6.36
CA PHE A 114 31.93 -0.72 5.48
C PHE A 114 32.05 -0.24 4.03
N SER A 115 32.64 -1.07 3.16
CA SER A 115 32.57 -0.88 1.70
C SER A 115 31.16 -1.18 1.20
N VAL A 116 30.69 -0.47 0.19
CA VAL A 116 29.32 -0.57 -0.33
C VAL A 116 29.31 -1.08 -1.76
N GLY A 117 28.55 -2.15 -2.01
CA GLY A 117 28.24 -2.66 -3.34
C GLY A 117 27.07 -1.91 -3.96
N GLN A 118 26.85 -2.03 -5.27
CA GLN A 118 25.75 -1.36 -5.94
C GLN A 118 25.23 -2.16 -7.12
N ASN A 119 23.91 -2.26 -7.24
CA ASN A 119 23.24 -2.64 -8.48
C ASN A 119 22.50 -1.43 -9.04
N ILE A 120 22.53 -1.28 -10.36
CA ILE A 120 21.76 -0.26 -11.08
C ILE A 120 20.91 -0.90 -12.17
N GLY A 121 19.80 -0.27 -12.51
CA GLY A 121 18.89 -0.73 -13.56
C GLY A 121 18.18 0.44 -14.21
N GLU A 122 18.05 0.42 -15.53
CA GLU A 122 17.29 1.43 -16.27
C GLU A 122 16.27 0.73 -17.19
N THR A 123 15.02 1.19 -17.16
CA THR A 123 14.02 0.81 -18.15
C THR A 123 13.58 2.02 -18.96
N MET A 124 13.49 1.83 -20.27
CA MET A 124 13.04 2.84 -21.21
C MET A 124 11.68 2.45 -21.78
N MET A 125 10.71 3.35 -21.71
CA MET A 125 9.35 3.12 -22.21
C MET A 125 8.90 4.25 -23.13
N SER A 126 8.28 3.87 -24.25
CA SER A 126 7.58 4.80 -25.14
C SER A 126 6.14 4.97 -24.63
N GLY A 127 5.71 6.20 -24.32
CA GLY A 127 4.34 6.46 -23.87
C GLY A 127 4.21 7.68 -22.96
N SER A 128 2.97 8.03 -22.60
CA SER A 128 2.72 9.17 -21.72
C SER A 128 3.26 8.89 -20.29
N PRO A 129 3.91 9.87 -19.65
CA PRO A 129 4.42 9.74 -18.27
C PRO A 129 3.36 9.32 -17.25
N GLU A 130 2.08 9.63 -17.51
CA GLU A 130 0.95 9.25 -16.65
C GLU A 130 0.66 7.75 -16.63
N LYS A 131 0.87 7.05 -17.75
CA LYS A 131 0.65 5.59 -17.84
C LYS A 131 1.80 4.76 -17.26
N VAL A 132 2.89 5.41 -16.85
CA VAL A 132 4.17 4.79 -16.45
C VAL A 132 4.57 5.22 -15.03
N LYS A 133 3.58 5.44 -14.16
CA LYS A 133 3.77 5.97 -12.79
C LYS A 133 4.28 4.93 -11.78
N LEU A 134 3.94 3.64 -11.97
CA LEU A 134 4.25 2.58 -10.99
C LEU A 134 5.76 2.34 -10.82
N ILE A 135 6.23 2.27 -9.59
CA ILE A 135 7.62 1.91 -9.23
C ILE A 135 7.69 0.37 -9.13
N GLU A 136 8.51 -0.29 -9.94
CA GLU A 136 8.52 -1.76 -10.06
C GLU A 136 9.85 -2.38 -9.55
N PHE A 137 10.19 -2.19 -8.27
CA PHE A 137 11.46 -2.71 -7.72
C PHE A 137 11.53 -4.24 -7.73
N THR A 138 10.45 -4.94 -7.40
CA THR A 138 10.40 -6.42 -7.42
C THR A 138 10.79 -6.99 -8.78
N LYS A 139 10.31 -6.38 -9.86
CA LYS A 139 10.68 -6.72 -11.25
C LYS A 139 12.14 -6.43 -11.53
N GLN A 140 12.64 -5.27 -11.14
CA GLN A 140 14.05 -4.91 -11.37
C GLN A 140 15.02 -5.81 -10.59
N ILE A 141 14.71 -6.13 -9.34
CA ILE A 141 15.48 -7.07 -8.52
C ILE A 141 15.43 -8.48 -9.14
N THR A 142 14.28 -8.90 -9.66
CA THR A 142 14.14 -10.17 -10.39
C THR A 142 14.99 -10.19 -11.66
N ASN A 143 15.11 -9.05 -12.38
CA ASN A 143 15.99 -8.94 -13.54
C ASN A 143 17.46 -9.12 -13.15
N TRP A 144 17.91 -8.46 -12.08
CA TRP A 144 19.25 -8.67 -11.53
C TRP A 144 19.47 -10.13 -11.11
N PHE A 145 18.47 -10.73 -10.45
CA PHE A 145 18.55 -12.12 -10.00
C PHE A 145 18.64 -13.11 -11.16
N ASN A 146 17.90 -12.87 -12.26
CA ASN A 146 17.83 -13.75 -13.43
C ASN A 146 19.18 -14.00 -14.12
N GLU A 147 20.22 -13.23 -13.82
CA GLU A 147 21.60 -13.54 -14.26
C GLU A 147 22.11 -14.88 -13.71
N PHE A 148 21.44 -15.49 -12.71
CA PHE A 148 21.70 -16.86 -12.26
C PHE A 148 21.70 -17.88 -13.42
N LYS A 149 20.95 -17.61 -14.50
CA LYS A 149 20.88 -18.46 -15.70
C LYS A 149 22.21 -18.53 -16.45
N MET A 150 23.05 -17.49 -16.31
CA MET A 150 24.37 -17.39 -16.92
C MET A 150 25.50 -17.65 -15.91
N TYR A 151 25.20 -17.62 -14.61
CA TYR A 151 26.17 -17.82 -13.55
C TYR A 151 26.34 -19.31 -13.22
N VAL A 152 27.57 -19.80 -13.38
CA VAL A 152 27.98 -21.10 -12.84
C VAL A 152 28.63 -20.87 -11.49
N PHE A 153 28.13 -21.55 -10.45
CA PHE A 153 28.63 -21.38 -9.10
C PHE A 153 30.16 -21.58 -9.01
N GLY A 154 30.85 -20.59 -8.45
CA GLY A 154 32.29 -20.59 -8.38
C GLY A 154 32.85 -19.31 -7.80
N LYS A 155 34.17 -19.14 -7.91
CA LYS A 155 34.84 -17.90 -7.51
C LYS A 155 34.49 -16.78 -8.49
N ILE A 156 34.27 -15.58 -7.98
CA ILE A 156 34.10 -14.39 -8.81
C ILE A 156 35.43 -14.04 -9.48
N ASN A 157 35.40 -13.79 -10.78
CA ASN A 157 36.52 -13.31 -11.58
C ASN A 157 36.03 -12.22 -12.53
N TYR A 158 36.93 -11.55 -13.25
CA TYR A 158 36.53 -10.45 -14.13
C TYR A 158 35.63 -10.88 -15.30
N GLU A 159 35.70 -12.13 -15.74
CA GLU A 159 34.92 -12.66 -16.87
C GLU A 159 33.46 -12.93 -16.48
N ASN A 160 33.22 -13.61 -15.35
CA ASN A 160 31.87 -13.90 -14.88
C ASN A 160 31.20 -12.68 -14.22
N TYR A 161 31.99 -11.83 -13.54
CA TYR A 161 31.48 -10.63 -12.87
C TYR A 161 30.79 -9.67 -13.85
N SER A 162 31.33 -9.48 -15.05
CA SER A 162 30.79 -8.53 -16.03
C SER A 162 29.34 -8.80 -16.44
N ASN A 163 28.88 -10.06 -16.36
CA ASN A 163 27.55 -10.46 -16.83
C ASN A 163 26.64 -10.99 -15.70
N THR A 164 27.19 -11.21 -14.50
CA THR A 164 26.48 -11.85 -13.38
C THR A 164 26.67 -11.13 -12.05
N GLY A 165 27.28 -9.93 -12.10
CA GLY A 165 27.60 -9.11 -10.94
C GLY A 165 26.37 -8.71 -10.13
N HIS A 166 25.23 -8.47 -10.79
CA HIS A 166 24.02 -8.08 -10.07
C HIS A 166 23.45 -9.26 -9.28
N TYR A 167 23.35 -10.44 -9.90
CA TYR A 167 22.92 -11.66 -9.20
C TYR A 167 23.82 -11.99 -8.03
N THR A 168 25.14 -12.02 -8.26
CA THR A 168 26.12 -12.39 -7.24
C THR A 168 26.15 -11.42 -6.06
N GLN A 169 25.83 -10.13 -6.27
CA GLN A 169 25.64 -9.16 -5.20
C GLN A 169 24.36 -9.45 -4.38
N VAL A 170 23.24 -9.75 -5.05
CA VAL A 170 21.95 -10.06 -4.38
C VAL A 170 22.08 -11.26 -3.45
N ILE A 171 22.87 -12.27 -3.83
CA ILE A 171 23.02 -13.54 -3.08
C ILE A 171 24.28 -13.58 -2.20
N TRP A 172 24.99 -12.47 -2.06
CA TRP A 172 26.25 -12.44 -1.33
C TRP A 172 26.02 -12.72 0.16
N SER A 173 26.68 -13.75 0.69
CA SER A 173 26.33 -14.32 2.00
C SER A 173 26.53 -13.35 3.18
N SER A 174 27.56 -12.50 3.11
CA SER A 174 27.87 -11.52 4.16
C SER A 174 27.19 -10.16 3.98
N THR A 175 26.49 -9.92 2.88
CA THR A 175 25.72 -8.68 2.68
C THR A 175 24.37 -8.85 3.38
N TYR A 176 24.08 -7.98 4.33
CA TYR A 176 22.87 -8.04 5.17
C TYR A 176 22.14 -6.70 5.31
N LEU A 177 22.63 -5.63 4.67
CA LEU A 177 21.97 -4.33 4.60
C LEU A 177 21.73 -3.95 3.14
N VAL A 178 20.56 -3.38 2.87
CA VAL A 178 20.21 -2.83 1.56
C VAL A 178 19.48 -1.51 1.72
N GLY A 179 19.80 -0.55 0.85
CA GLY A 179 19.05 0.69 0.73
C GLY A 179 19.02 1.13 -0.72
N CYS A 180 17.86 1.54 -1.20
CA CYS A 180 17.64 1.83 -2.62
C CYS A 180 17.08 3.23 -2.85
N GLY A 181 17.26 3.71 -4.08
CA GLY A 181 16.74 4.98 -4.57
C GLY A 181 16.24 4.86 -6.01
N TYR A 182 15.37 5.79 -6.39
CA TYR A 182 14.65 5.75 -7.65
C TYR A 182 14.45 7.14 -8.23
N ILE A 183 14.56 7.25 -9.55
CA ILE A 183 14.13 8.45 -10.28
C ILE A 183 13.38 8.06 -11.55
N ARG A 184 12.38 8.86 -11.90
CA ARG A 184 11.67 8.78 -13.18
C ARG A 184 11.78 10.09 -13.92
N TYR A 185 12.26 10.04 -15.14
CA TYR A 185 12.55 11.23 -15.94
C TYR A 185 12.39 10.97 -17.44
N SER A 186 12.22 12.00 -18.26
CA SER A 186 12.36 11.88 -19.73
C SER A 186 13.47 12.75 -20.27
N LYS A 187 14.24 12.16 -21.17
CA LYS A 187 15.21 12.87 -22.00
C LYS A 187 14.45 13.65 -23.10
N PRO A 188 15.07 14.60 -23.81
CA PRO A 188 14.43 15.38 -24.89
C PRO A 188 13.90 14.57 -26.09
N ASN A 189 14.03 13.24 -26.07
CA ASN A 189 13.54 12.30 -27.08
C ASN A 189 12.17 11.67 -26.71
N ASP A 190 11.47 12.23 -25.72
CA ASP A 190 10.17 11.79 -25.20
C ASP A 190 10.10 10.33 -24.68
N MET A 191 11.25 9.71 -24.42
CA MET A 191 11.30 8.40 -23.75
C MET A 191 11.29 8.57 -22.23
N VAL A 192 10.38 7.88 -21.54
CA VAL A 192 10.35 7.85 -20.08
C VAL A 192 11.37 6.80 -19.61
N ASN A 193 12.32 7.24 -18.79
CA ASN A 193 13.36 6.43 -18.17
C ASN A 193 12.98 6.24 -16.69
N LYS A 194 13.05 5.00 -16.21
CA LYS A 194 13.00 4.65 -14.79
C LYS A 194 14.37 4.16 -14.39
N PHE A 195 15.02 4.84 -13.45
CA PHE A 195 16.37 4.50 -13.00
C PHE A 195 16.34 4.05 -11.54
N TYR A 196 16.81 2.83 -11.31
CA TYR A 196 16.80 2.13 -10.03
C TYR A 196 18.24 1.97 -9.54
N VAL A 197 18.49 2.27 -8.28
CA VAL A 197 19.79 2.11 -7.64
C VAL A 197 19.58 1.40 -6.31
N CYS A 198 20.31 0.31 -6.05
CA CYS A 198 20.36 -0.33 -4.74
C CYS A 198 21.81 -0.44 -4.28
N ASN A 199 22.08 0.05 -3.07
CA ASN A 199 23.36 -0.04 -2.39
C ASN A 199 23.33 -1.19 -1.36
N TYR A 200 24.44 -1.90 -1.23
CA TYR A 200 24.54 -3.15 -0.48
C TYR A 200 25.68 -3.13 0.54
N GLY A 201 25.35 -3.46 1.79
CA GLY A 201 26.25 -3.39 2.93
C GLY A 201 26.41 -4.72 3.69
N PRO A 202 27.63 -5.12 4.03
CA PRO A 202 28.89 -4.81 3.35
C PRO A 202 28.88 -5.26 1.87
N ALA A 203 29.77 -4.67 1.07
CA ALA A 203 29.94 -4.97 -0.36
C ALA A 203 30.19 -6.47 -0.62
N GLY A 204 29.54 -6.98 -1.67
CA GLY A 204 29.78 -8.31 -2.18
C GLY A 204 30.82 -8.35 -3.30
N ASN A 205 30.78 -9.41 -4.09
CA ASN A 205 31.54 -9.58 -5.33
C ASN A 205 33.06 -9.44 -5.19
N ASN A 206 33.59 -9.90 -4.06
CA ASN A 206 35.03 -9.95 -3.85
C ASN A 206 35.68 -10.94 -4.83
N ILE A 207 36.58 -10.43 -5.68
CA ILE A 207 37.32 -11.24 -6.65
C ILE A 207 38.06 -12.38 -5.94
N ASN A 208 38.03 -13.57 -6.54
CA ASN A 208 38.55 -14.83 -6.03
C ASN A 208 37.81 -15.47 -4.85
N ASN A 209 36.70 -14.88 -4.40
CA ASN A 209 35.84 -15.46 -3.37
C ASN A 209 34.56 -16.04 -4.00
N GLN A 210 33.94 -17.00 -3.30
CA GLN A 210 32.61 -17.51 -3.64
C GLN A 210 31.54 -16.62 -2.99
N PRO A 211 30.34 -16.47 -3.59
CA PRO A 211 29.25 -15.70 -3.01
C PRO A 211 28.78 -16.20 -1.64
N TYR A 212 28.81 -17.52 -1.44
CA TYR A 212 28.42 -18.18 -0.21
C TYR A 212 29.17 -19.52 -0.05
N LYS A 213 29.11 -20.07 1.17
CA LYS A 213 29.65 -21.39 1.48
C LYS A 213 28.63 -22.47 1.11
N VAL A 214 29.05 -23.48 0.35
CA VAL A 214 28.18 -24.61 0.00
C VAL A 214 27.87 -25.46 1.23
N GLY A 215 26.60 -25.82 1.41
CA GLY A 215 26.14 -26.72 2.46
C GLY A 215 24.71 -26.45 2.88
N ASN A 216 24.22 -27.24 3.84
CA ASN A 216 22.96 -26.95 4.51
C ASN A 216 23.11 -25.71 5.41
N THR A 217 22.03 -24.96 5.60
CA THR A 217 21.99 -23.77 6.45
C THR A 217 22.57 -24.07 7.84
N SER A 218 23.67 -23.42 8.13
CA SER A 218 24.48 -23.56 9.33
C SER A 218 24.99 -22.17 9.71
N CYS A 219 24.21 -21.51 10.56
CA CYS A 219 24.52 -20.18 11.05
C CYS A 219 25.64 -20.27 12.09
N GLY A 220 26.71 -19.53 11.85
CA GLY A 220 27.88 -19.46 12.73
C GLY A 220 27.95 -18.15 13.50
N GLY A 221 28.70 -18.14 14.60
CA GLY A 221 28.89 -16.96 15.44
C GLY A 221 27.64 -16.61 16.24
N ASN A 222 27.25 -15.33 16.23
CA ASN A 222 26.08 -14.82 16.96
C ASN A 222 24.76 -14.90 16.17
N LEU A 223 24.79 -15.51 14.98
CA LEU A 223 23.63 -15.63 14.09
C LEU A 223 22.84 -16.91 14.38
N VAL A 224 21.52 -16.81 14.27
CA VAL A 224 20.58 -17.94 14.36
C VAL A 224 19.91 -18.16 13.01
N LYS A 225 19.21 -19.28 12.83
CA LYS A 225 18.33 -19.41 11.67
C LYS A 225 17.22 -18.37 11.79
N SER A 226 16.90 -17.71 10.68
CA SER A 226 15.77 -16.78 10.64
C SER A 226 14.46 -17.53 10.83
N THR A 227 13.57 -16.98 11.66
CA THR A 227 12.21 -17.50 11.86
C THR A 227 11.34 -17.19 10.64
N GLN A 228 11.52 -16.02 10.03
CA GLN A 228 10.79 -15.56 8.85
C GLN A 228 11.33 -16.20 7.56
N TYR A 229 12.64 -16.45 7.50
CA TYR A 229 13.30 -17.06 6.34
C TYR A 229 14.18 -18.25 6.76
N PRO A 230 13.63 -19.46 7.03
CA PRO A 230 14.36 -20.61 7.58
C PRO A 230 15.66 -21.03 6.87
N GLY A 231 15.79 -20.77 5.56
CA GLY A 231 17.02 -20.99 4.79
C GLY A 231 18.16 -19.98 5.08
N LEU A 232 17.89 -18.88 5.78
CA LEU A 232 18.82 -17.76 6.01
C LEU A 232 19.26 -17.67 7.48
N CYS A 233 20.34 -16.91 7.70
CA CYS A 233 20.87 -16.60 9.02
C CYS A 233 20.52 -15.17 9.45
N SER A 234 19.84 -15.00 10.57
CA SER A 234 19.49 -13.70 11.15
C SER A 234 20.28 -13.39 12.41
N ILE A 235 20.33 -12.11 12.78
CA ILE A 235 20.68 -11.69 14.13
C ILE A 235 19.58 -12.12 15.11
N LYS A 236 19.95 -12.39 16.37
CA LYS A 236 18.95 -12.67 17.43
C LYS A 236 18.12 -11.40 17.69
N ASN A 237 16.79 -11.52 17.70
CA ASN A 237 15.83 -10.42 17.87
C ASN A 237 16.00 -9.30 16.83
N PRO A 238 15.82 -9.59 15.53
CA PRO A 238 15.92 -8.57 14.51
C PRO A 238 14.76 -7.57 14.62
N VAL A 239 15.05 -6.28 14.41
CA VAL A 239 13.99 -5.29 14.12
C VAL A 239 13.52 -5.58 12.70
N THR A 240 12.27 -6.00 12.54
CA THR A 240 11.76 -6.61 11.30
C THR A 240 11.27 -5.60 10.26
N ASP A 241 10.96 -4.38 10.67
CA ASP A 241 10.28 -3.44 9.79
C ASP A 241 11.26 -2.42 9.23
N ALA A 242 11.24 -2.21 7.91
CA ALA A 242 12.06 -1.19 7.27
C ALA A 242 11.74 0.24 7.75
N CYS A 243 10.59 0.43 8.43
CA CYS A 243 10.10 1.72 8.88
C CYS A 243 9.48 1.65 10.29
N THR A 244 10.25 1.30 11.32
CA THR A 244 9.82 1.61 12.68
C THR A 244 10.00 3.11 12.96
N PRO A 245 8.97 3.84 13.44
CA PRO A 245 9.05 5.26 13.73
C PRO A 245 9.78 5.48 15.07
N ASN A 246 11.09 5.25 15.14
CA ASN A 246 11.94 5.64 16.28
C ASN A 246 13.46 5.48 16.04
N ASN A 247 13.97 5.74 14.83
CA ASN A 247 15.40 5.54 14.55
C ASN A 247 16.15 6.75 13.97
N GLU A 248 15.75 7.97 14.32
CA GLU A 248 16.64 9.12 14.16
C GLU A 248 17.69 9.26 15.29
N THR A 249 17.74 8.38 16.30
CA THR A 249 18.73 8.55 17.40
C THR A 249 19.29 7.30 18.11
N LYS A 250 19.01 6.06 17.67
CA LYS A 250 19.50 4.85 18.37
C LYS A 250 20.45 3.93 17.59
N ASN A 251 21.08 4.39 16.51
CA ASN A 251 22.11 3.61 15.81
C ASN A 251 23.52 3.72 16.42
N SER A 252 23.62 3.83 17.76
CA SER A 252 24.91 3.88 18.49
C SER A 252 25.19 2.66 19.37
N ASN A 253 24.24 1.73 19.54
CA ASN A 253 24.34 0.62 20.49
C ASN A 253 24.57 -0.78 19.89
N LEU A 254 24.90 -0.92 18.60
CA LEU A 254 25.41 -2.18 18.04
C LEU A 254 26.90 -2.45 18.36
N ASN A 255 27.55 -1.57 19.13
CA ASN A 255 29.00 -1.61 19.37
C ASN A 255 29.45 -2.27 20.68
N ASN A 256 28.58 -2.88 21.48
CA ASN A 256 29.04 -3.55 22.71
C ASN A 256 28.16 -4.72 23.12
N MET A 257 28.62 -5.95 22.86
CA MET A 257 28.56 -7.05 23.84
C MET A 257 29.42 -8.22 23.36
N SER A 258 30.69 -8.17 23.78
CA SER A 258 31.44 -9.37 24.12
C SER A 258 31.34 -9.55 25.65
N SER A 259 31.10 -10.79 26.08
CA SER A 259 31.12 -11.32 27.45
C SER A 259 29.81 -11.40 28.29
N ASN A 260 29.57 -12.65 28.71
CA ASN A 260 28.75 -13.20 29.79
C ASN A 260 27.26 -13.55 29.56
N LEU A 261 27.06 -14.86 29.42
CA LEU A 261 25.83 -15.64 29.62
C LEU A 261 25.42 -15.66 31.10
N GLN A 262 24.12 -15.51 31.40
CA GLN A 262 23.33 -16.50 32.17
C GLN A 262 21.82 -16.20 32.11
N ASN A 263 21.07 -17.21 31.65
CA ASN A 263 19.64 -17.59 31.78
C ASN A 263 18.56 -16.57 32.20
N SER A 264 17.49 -16.49 31.39
CA SER A 264 16.15 -17.07 31.68
C SER A 264 15.30 -17.13 30.39
N GLU A 265 14.34 -18.05 30.34
CA GLU A 265 13.67 -18.70 29.20
C GLU A 265 12.44 -17.98 28.58
N MET A 266 12.27 -18.10 27.24
CA MET A 266 11.09 -18.50 26.42
C MET A 266 9.84 -17.56 26.36
N GLN A 267 9.14 -17.26 25.24
CA GLN A 267 8.71 -17.90 23.96
C GLN A 267 8.00 -16.80 23.09
N ASP A 268 7.51 -16.97 21.84
CA ASP A 268 8.05 -17.31 20.51
C ASP A 268 7.11 -16.64 19.44
N ASN A 269 7.61 -16.35 18.23
CA ASN A 269 6.96 -15.67 17.06
C ASN A 269 5.91 -16.58 16.32
N ASN A 270 5.11 -16.20 15.30
CA ASN A 270 5.45 -15.48 14.06
C ASN A 270 4.26 -15.34 13.07
N ASN A 271 4.54 -14.60 11.99
CA ASN A 271 3.65 -13.96 11.00
C ASN A 271 3.84 -14.52 9.55
N ASN A 272 2.89 -14.24 8.64
CA ASN A 272 3.03 -14.02 7.16
C ASN A 272 3.19 -15.23 6.19
N ASN A 273 2.87 -15.21 4.87
CA ASN A 273 2.41 -14.21 3.89
C ASN A 273 1.83 -14.86 2.59
N GLN A 274 1.07 -14.07 1.82
CA GLN A 274 0.49 -14.25 0.46
C GLN A 274 1.41 -14.80 -0.67
N LYS A 275 0.80 -15.22 -1.82
CA LYS A 275 1.32 -14.84 -3.17
C LYS A 275 0.43 -14.99 -4.43
N THR A 276 0.62 -13.97 -5.27
CA THR A 276 0.31 -13.64 -6.68
C THR A 276 0.59 -14.70 -7.78
N ASN A 277 -0.06 -14.60 -8.96
CA ASN A 277 0.12 -15.48 -10.13
C ASN A 277 -0.08 -14.72 -11.47
N ILE A 278 0.85 -14.80 -12.45
CA ILE A 278 0.58 -14.64 -13.91
C ILE A 278 1.56 -15.49 -14.76
N ASN A 279 0.95 -16.16 -15.77
CA ASN A 279 1.40 -17.17 -16.73
C ASN A 279 2.27 -16.71 -17.93
N ILE A 280 3.02 -17.66 -18.52
CA ILE A 280 3.45 -17.67 -19.93
C ILE A 280 3.27 -19.07 -20.56
N HIS A 281 2.73 -19.10 -21.79
CA HIS A 281 2.39 -20.26 -22.63
C HIS A 281 3.43 -20.52 -23.74
N VAL A 282 3.85 -21.77 -24.00
CA VAL A 282 4.37 -22.29 -25.30
C VAL A 282 4.15 -23.83 -25.36
N ASN A 283 3.19 -24.34 -26.14
CA ASN A 283 3.23 -24.87 -27.52
C ASN A 283 3.87 -26.27 -27.73
N GLN A 284 3.03 -27.21 -28.17
CA GLN A 284 3.37 -28.57 -28.61
C GLN A 284 3.87 -28.52 -30.07
N ASN A 285 5.10 -28.97 -30.35
CA ASN A 285 5.60 -29.60 -31.59
C ASN A 285 7.12 -29.39 -31.75
N ASN A 286 7.93 -30.40 -31.39
CA ASN A 286 9.13 -30.82 -32.10
C ASN A 286 9.82 -31.97 -31.35
N ILE A 287 9.73 -33.17 -31.92
CA ILE A 287 10.51 -34.35 -31.54
C ILE A 287 11.80 -34.33 -32.38
N PRO A 288 13.00 -34.30 -31.78
CA PRO A 288 14.21 -34.77 -32.44
C PRO A 288 14.43 -36.25 -32.10
N ASN A 289 14.43 -37.08 -33.14
CA ASN A 289 14.98 -38.43 -33.14
C ASN A 289 16.47 -38.42 -32.75
N GLY A 290 16.89 -39.47 -32.03
CA GLY A 290 18.27 -39.94 -32.00
C GLY A 290 18.96 -39.85 -30.66
N ASN A 291 19.00 -40.95 -29.91
CA ASN A 291 20.22 -41.76 -29.88
C ASN A 291 19.95 -43.18 -29.39
N SER A 292 20.57 -44.08 -30.13
CA SER A 292 20.60 -45.53 -30.02
C SER A 292 20.93 -46.01 -28.60
N LEU A 293 20.09 -46.90 -28.08
CA LEU A 293 20.41 -47.73 -26.93
C LEU A 293 21.53 -48.71 -27.35
N GLU A 294 22.75 -48.44 -26.91
CA GLU A 294 23.82 -49.43 -26.90
C GLU A 294 23.36 -50.63 -26.07
N THR A 295 23.33 -51.79 -26.71
CA THR A 295 23.18 -53.09 -26.09
C THR A 295 24.39 -53.38 -25.22
N LEU A 296 24.33 -53.00 -23.93
CA LEU A 296 25.12 -53.66 -22.90
C LEU A 296 24.39 -54.95 -22.49
N LYS A 297 24.83 -56.04 -23.10
CA LYS A 297 24.65 -57.39 -22.56
C LYS A 297 25.42 -57.46 -21.25
N ASP A 298 24.71 -57.43 -20.13
CA ASP A 298 25.19 -58.02 -18.89
C ASP A 298 24.18 -59.09 -18.46
N ASP A 299 24.57 -60.34 -18.69
CA ASP A 299 23.93 -61.54 -18.19
C ASP A 299 23.95 -61.52 -16.65
N LYS A 300 22.81 -61.22 -16.01
CA LYS A 300 22.53 -61.71 -14.65
C LYS A 300 21.09 -62.18 -14.52
N VAL A 301 21.00 -63.47 -14.24
CA VAL A 301 19.80 -64.27 -13.99
C VAL A 301 18.98 -63.66 -12.84
N ALA A 302 17.73 -63.30 -13.12
CA ALA A 302 16.71 -63.20 -12.07
C ALA A 302 16.32 -64.64 -11.69
N GLU A 303 16.77 -65.10 -10.53
CA GLU A 303 16.31 -66.37 -9.97
C GLU A 303 14.85 -66.22 -9.51
N ASN A 304 13.93 -66.74 -10.31
CA ASN A 304 12.53 -66.93 -9.94
C ASN A 304 12.40 -68.09 -8.93
N ASN A 305 12.61 -67.81 -7.65
CA ASN A 305 12.24 -68.76 -6.60
C ASN A 305 10.74 -68.63 -6.29
N LYS A 306 9.91 -69.40 -7.01
CA LYS A 306 8.54 -69.70 -6.57
C LYS A 306 8.61 -70.67 -5.39
N THR A 307 8.56 -70.16 -4.16
CA THR A 307 8.24 -70.97 -2.98
C THR A 307 6.74 -71.26 -2.96
N ASN A 308 6.38 -72.46 -3.39
CA ASN A 308 5.01 -72.98 -3.34
C ASN A 308 4.79 -73.61 -1.95
N ASN A 309 4.19 -72.87 -1.01
CA ASN A 309 3.71 -73.44 0.24
C ASN A 309 2.23 -73.79 0.09
N ASN A 310 1.95 -75.09 0.00
CA ASN A 310 0.60 -75.64 -0.07
C ASN A 310 -0.03 -75.62 1.33
N ASN A 311 -0.96 -74.69 1.57
CA ASN A 311 -2.20 -74.93 2.31
C ASN A 311 -3.20 -73.76 2.10
N GLN A 312 -4.24 -74.07 1.31
CA GLN A 312 -5.55 -73.42 1.08
C GLN A 312 -5.69 -71.90 0.79
N GLU A 313 -6.35 -71.65 -0.35
CA GLU A 313 -6.99 -70.43 -0.92
C GLU A 313 -6.16 -69.45 -1.79
N ASN A 314 -6.31 -69.62 -3.13
CA ASN A 314 -6.00 -68.69 -4.24
C ASN A 314 -4.73 -67.81 -4.15
N SER A 315 -3.61 -68.38 -4.59
CA SER A 315 -2.30 -67.71 -4.71
C SER A 315 -2.25 -66.69 -5.87
N ASN A 316 -2.49 -65.41 -5.58
CA ASN A 316 -2.22 -64.28 -6.48
C ASN A 316 -1.19 -63.28 -5.89
N VAL A 317 -0.14 -63.79 -5.24
CA VAL A 317 0.94 -62.97 -4.65
C VAL A 317 2.28 -63.43 -5.21
N THR A 318 3.09 -62.50 -5.70
CA THR A 318 4.44 -62.77 -6.22
C THR A 318 5.45 -61.88 -5.49
N ASP A 319 6.45 -62.50 -4.86
CA ASP A 319 7.50 -61.79 -4.15
C ASP A 319 8.74 -61.61 -5.04
N TYR A 320 9.26 -60.39 -5.12
CA TYR A 320 10.47 -60.03 -5.85
C TYR A 320 11.54 -59.55 -4.87
N ASN A 321 12.62 -60.32 -4.74
CA ASN A 321 13.77 -59.90 -3.93
C ASN A 321 14.70 -59.01 -4.75
N LEU A 322 14.83 -57.76 -4.31
CA LEU A 322 15.67 -56.73 -4.92
C LEU A 322 16.93 -56.54 -4.07
N ARG A 323 18.11 -56.74 -4.68
CA ARG A 323 19.42 -56.44 -4.06
C ARG A 323 20.10 -55.30 -4.81
N LYS A 324 20.38 -54.20 -4.11
CA LYS A 324 21.22 -53.11 -4.63
C LYS A 324 22.11 -52.54 -3.53
N PHE A 325 23.41 -52.39 -3.80
CA PHE A 325 24.42 -51.90 -2.84
C PHE A 325 24.42 -52.64 -1.48
N GLY A 326 24.29 -53.97 -1.49
CA GLY A 326 24.34 -54.78 -0.26
C GLY A 326 23.11 -54.71 0.64
N ARG A 327 22.05 -54.00 0.23
CA ARG A 327 20.74 -53.99 0.91
C ARG A 327 19.74 -54.86 0.15
N GLU A 328 19.00 -55.68 0.91
CA GLU A 328 17.92 -56.53 0.43
C GLU A 328 16.56 -55.92 0.74
N TRP A 329 15.67 -55.96 -0.25
CA TRP A 329 14.28 -55.56 -0.12
C TRP A 329 13.41 -56.62 -0.78
N THR A 330 12.24 -56.88 -0.23
CA THR A 330 11.24 -57.74 -0.86
C THR A 330 10.07 -56.88 -1.30
N LEU A 331 9.79 -56.85 -2.61
CA LEU A 331 8.62 -56.22 -3.19
C LEU A 331 7.54 -57.29 -3.35
N ARG A 332 6.40 -57.11 -2.69
CA ARG A 332 5.26 -58.01 -2.82
C ARG A 332 4.26 -57.49 -3.85
N HIS A 333 4.00 -58.28 -4.88
CA HIS A 333 3.08 -57.96 -5.97
C HIS A 333 1.76 -58.73 -5.80
N TYR A 334 0.64 -58.02 -5.77
CA TYR A 334 -0.69 -58.58 -5.52
C TYR A 334 -1.61 -58.40 -6.75
N ASN A 335 -2.31 -59.47 -7.16
CA ASN A 335 -3.34 -59.44 -8.22
C ASN A 335 -4.72 -59.92 -7.69
N GLY A 336 -5.83 -59.29 -8.09
CA GLY A 336 -7.20 -59.77 -7.80
C GLY A 336 -7.95 -59.04 -6.67
N ASN A 337 -8.74 -59.75 -5.84
CA ASN A 337 -9.64 -59.16 -4.82
C ASN A 337 -8.90 -58.45 -3.67
N THR A 338 -9.63 -57.71 -2.83
CA THR A 338 -9.15 -56.96 -1.65
C THR A 338 -8.19 -57.77 -0.78
N LYS A 339 -7.11 -57.12 -0.33
CA LYS A 339 -6.05 -57.76 0.47
C LYS A 339 -5.78 -56.95 1.75
N GLU A 340 -5.61 -57.66 2.87
CA GLU A 340 -5.43 -57.08 4.20
C GLU A 340 -4.08 -57.48 4.82
N ASN A 341 -3.58 -56.69 5.78
CA ASN A 341 -2.40 -56.96 6.61
C ASN A 341 -1.12 -57.19 5.80
N MET A 342 -0.77 -56.20 4.96
CA MET A 342 0.48 -56.22 4.19
C MET A 342 1.62 -55.58 4.99
N ASP A 343 2.85 -55.98 4.70
CA ASP A 343 4.07 -55.45 5.32
C ASP A 343 5.14 -55.27 4.23
N GLY A 344 5.96 -54.24 4.37
CA GLY A 344 7.00 -53.85 3.41
C GLY A 344 6.47 -53.14 2.17
N MET A 345 7.22 -53.24 1.05
CA MET A 345 6.85 -52.62 -0.22
C MET A 345 5.76 -53.42 -0.93
N SER A 346 4.61 -52.80 -1.18
CA SER A 346 3.42 -53.45 -1.74
C SER A 346 2.95 -52.81 -3.04
N HIS A 347 2.62 -53.62 -4.05
CA HIS A 347 2.14 -53.15 -5.37
C HIS A 347 0.86 -53.89 -5.83
N SER A 348 -0.16 -53.19 -6.33
CA SER A 348 -1.37 -53.80 -6.94
C SER A 348 -1.87 -53.14 -8.23
N HIS A 349 -2.50 -53.97 -9.08
CA HIS A 349 -3.33 -53.52 -10.19
C HIS A 349 -4.81 -53.75 -9.86
N GLY A 350 -5.50 -52.69 -9.38
CA GLY A 350 -6.95 -52.67 -9.17
C GLY A 350 -7.47 -53.28 -7.86
N SER A 351 -6.62 -53.99 -7.10
CA SER A 351 -6.98 -54.54 -5.79
C SER A 351 -6.98 -53.47 -4.71
N ALA A 352 -8.07 -53.35 -3.96
CA ALA A 352 -8.06 -52.56 -2.73
C ALA A 352 -7.10 -53.18 -1.70
N MET A 353 -6.36 -52.33 -0.97
CA MET A 353 -5.39 -52.75 0.03
C MET A 353 -5.72 -52.14 1.40
N LYS A 354 -5.59 -52.94 2.46
CA LYS A 354 -5.91 -52.51 3.83
C LYS A 354 -4.83 -52.93 4.82
N SER A 355 -4.57 -52.12 5.85
CA SER A 355 -3.57 -52.37 6.89
C SER A 355 -2.19 -52.66 6.29
N ILE A 356 -1.57 -51.66 5.69
CA ILE A 356 -0.22 -51.78 5.13
C ILE A 356 0.78 -51.17 6.09
N VAL A 357 1.75 -51.94 6.54
CA VAL A 357 2.90 -51.45 7.30
C VAL A 357 4.06 -51.29 6.32
N GLY A 358 4.19 -50.12 5.69
CA GLY A 358 5.23 -49.84 4.69
C GLY A 358 4.71 -49.12 3.44
N THR A 359 5.58 -48.95 2.44
CA THR A 359 5.28 -48.19 1.22
C THR A 359 4.35 -48.96 0.28
N SER A 360 3.35 -48.28 -0.28
CA SER A 360 2.38 -48.89 -1.20
C SER A 360 2.22 -48.14 -2.52
N HIS A 361 1.99 -48.89 -3.61
CA HIS A 361 1.67 -48.39 -4.94
C HIS A 361 0.44 -49.11 -5.54
N SER A 362 -0.49 -48.38 -6.16
CA SER A 362 -1.67 -48.99 -6.81
C SER A 362 -2.12 -48.25 -8.07
N HIS A 363 -2.59 -49.02 -9.05
CA HIS A 363 -3.19 -48.51 -10.31
C HIS A 363 -4.73 -48.44 -10.29
N GLY A 364 -5.36 -48.27 -9.12
CA GLY A 364 -6.81 -48.00 -9.03
C GLY A 364 -7.56 -48.60 -7.83
N GLY A 365 -6.92 -49.47 -7.05
CA GLY A 365 -7.54 -49.98 -5.83
C GLY A 365 -7.43 -48.98 -4.67
N ALA A 366 -8.52 -48.79 -3.92
CA ALA A 366 -8.55 -47.96 -2.72
C ALA A 366 -7.58 -48.49 -1.64
N ARG A 367 -7.03 -47.57 -0.84
CA ARG A 367 -6.10 -47.87 0.25
C ARG A 367 -6.64 -47.36 1.57
N LYS A 368 -6.67 -48.24 2.57
CA LYS A 368 -7.10 -47.90 3.93
C LYS A 368 -6.08 -48.32 4.99
N SER A 369 -5.79 -47.47 5.96
CA SER A 369 -4.88 -47.77 7.09
C SER A 369 -3.45 -48.04 6.60
N MET A 370 -2.79 -46.98 6.12
CA MET A 370 -1.42 -46.99 5.62
C MET A 370 -0.48 -46.49 6.71
N GLY A 371 0.43 -47.35 7.17
CA GLY A 371 1.48 -47.01 8.13
C GLY A 371 2.75 -46.43 7.49
N GLY A 372 2.78 -46.25 6.17
CA GLY A 372 3.89 -45.63 5.44
C GLY A 372 3.43 -45.01 4.12
N LEU A 373 4.37 -44.43 3.36
CA LEU A 373 4.13 -43.75 2.08
C LEU A 373 3.12 -44.44 1.15
N SER A 374 2.17 -43.68 0.61
CA SER A 374 1.13 -44.22 -0.28
C SER A 374 1.03 -43.44 -1.60
N HIS A 375 0.96 -44.15 -2.73
CA HIS A 375 0.82 -43.54 -4.06
C HIS A 375 -0.20 -44.26 -4.95
N SER A 376 -1.24 -43.57 -5.38
CA SER A 376 -2.40 -44.10 -6.14
C SER A 376 -2.66 -43.40 -7.47
N HIS A 377 -2.91 -44.16 -8.53
CA HIS A 377 -3.34 -43.58 -9.81
C HIS A 377 -4.85 -43.32 -9.92
N GLY A 378 -5.67 -43.83 -9.00
CA GLY A 378 -7.14 -43.66 -9.11
C GLY A 378 -7.99 -44.27 -8.00
N GLY A 379 -7.39 -44.95 -7.02
CA GLY A 379 -8.12 -45.36 -5.82
C GLY A 379 -7.95 -44.31 -4.72
N ALA A 380 -8.98 -44.10 -3.91
CA ALA A 380 -8.91 -43.25 -2.72
C ALA A 380 -7.85 -43.75 -1.73
N VAL A 381 -7.29 -42.83 -0.94
CA VAL A 381 -6.34 -43.11 0.13
C VAL A 381 -6.96 -42.62 1.44
N GLU A 382 -7.15 -43.53 2.39
CA GLU A 382 -7.77 -43.22 3.68
C GLU A 382 -6.88 -43.71 4.84
N ASN A 383 -6.86 -42.95 5.95
CA ASN A 383 -6.17 -43.30 7.20
C ASN A 383 -4.68 -43.54 6.96
N SER A 384 -3.95 -42.49 6.60
CA SER A 384 -2.52 -42.57 6.30
C SER A 384 -1.67 -41.87 7.36
N LYS A 385 -0.57 -42.50 7.78
CA LYS A 385 0.34 -41.95 8.81
C LYS A 385 1.52 -41.15 8.25
N GLU A 386 1.74 -41.27 6.96
CA GLU A 386 2.84 -40.62 6.24
C GLU A 386 2.27 -39.99 4.96
N MET A 387 3.14 -39.52 4.07
CA MET A 387 2.71 -38.84 2.84
C MET A 387 1.84 -39.73 1.94
N SER A 388 0.77 -39.11 1.46
CA SER A 388 -0.25 -39.72 0.61
C SER A 388 -0.45 -38.94 -0.68
N HIS A 389 -0.38 -39.66 -1.80
CA HIS A 389 -0.53 -39.07 -3.11
C HIS A 389 -1.54 -39.85 -3.96
N SER A 390 -2.47 -39.13 -4.57
CA SER A 390 -3.48 -39.70 -5.46
C SER A 390 -3.67 -38.88 -6.74
N HIS A 391 -3.71 -39.55 -7.88
CA HIS A 391 -4.02 -38.91 -9.16
C HIS A 391 -5.52 -38.74 -9.43
N GLY A 392 -6.39 -39.52 -8.78
CA GLY A 392 -7.79 -39.63 -9.20
C GLY A 392 -8.75 -40.21 -8.19
N GLY A 393 -8.38 -40.20 -6.92
CA GLY A 393 -9.25 -40.56 -5.80
C GLY A 393 -8.96 -39.60 -4.63
N ALA A 394 -9.93 -39.41 -3.74
CA ALA A 394 -9.78 -38.56 -2.57
C ALA A 394 -8.67 -39.04 -1.62
N VAL A 395 -8.13 -38.11 -0.83
CA VAL A 395 -7.21 -38.39 0.28
C VAL A 395 -7.90 -37.97 1.56
N GLU A 396 -8.19 -38.92 2.46
CA GLU A 396 -8.97 -38.68 3.67
C GLU A 396 -8.21 -39.15 4.92
N ASN A 397 -8.34 -38.44 6.04
CA ASN A 397 -7.81 -38.82 7.35
C ASN A 397 -6.30 -39.13 7.28
N SER A 398 -5.49 -38.09 7.06
CA SER A 398 -4.05 -38.27 6.84
C SER A 398 -3.22 -37.45 7.82
N ASP A 399 -2.44 -38.14 8.65
CA ASP A 399 -1.52 -37.53 9.63
C ASP A 399 -0.29 -36.89 8.95
N GLY A 400 -0.08 -37.17 7.65
CA GLY A 400 1.06 -36.71 6.86
C GLY A 400 0.63 -35.94 5.61
N MET A 401 1.62 -35.46 4.86
CA MET A 401 1.36 -34.61 3.68
C MET A 401 0.44 -35.28 2.64
N SER A 402 -0.65 -34.60 2.32
CA SER A 402 -1.71 -35.06 1.43
C SER A 402 -1.67 -34.35 0.09
N HIS A 403 -1.72 -35.12 -1.01
CA HIS A 403 -1.72 -34.57 -2.36
C HIS A 403 -2.73 -35.28 -3.27
N SER A 404 -3.66 -34.54 -3.86
CA SER A 404 -4.62 -35.02 -4.86
C SER A 404 -4.54 -34.23 -6.17
N HIS A 405 -4.61 -34.91 -7.31
CA HIS A 405 -4.71 -34.22 -8.60
C HIS A 405 -6.15 -33.86 -9.02
N ARG A 406 -7.17 -34.57 -8.52
CA ARG A 406 -8.52 -34.50 -9.09
C ARG A 406 -9.63 -34.37 -8.07
N ASP A 407 -9.55 -35.12 -6.98
CA ASP A 407 -10.60 -35.16 -5.96
C ASP A 407 -10.15 -34.44 -4.68
N ALA A 408 -11.01 -34.39 -3.67
CA ALA A 408 -10.77 -33.64 -2.44
C ALA A 408 -9.64 -34.23 -1.57
N VAL A 409 -9.09 -33.37 -0.72
CA VAL A 409 -8.29 -33.75 0.45
C VAL A 409 -9.09 -33.36 1.68
N GLU A 410 -9.40 -34.31 2.56
CA GLU A 410 -10.27 -34.09 3.71
C GLU A 410 -9.60 -34.61 5.00
N ASN A 411 -9.77 -33.91 6.12
CA ASN A 411 -9.31 -34.31 7.46
C ASN A 411 -7.81 -34.66 7.45
N SER A 412 -6.95 -33.67 7.23
CA SER A 412 -5.51 -33.88 7.15
C SER A 412 -4.76 -33.05 8.18
N ASP A 413 -4.10 -33.72 9.12
CA ASP A 413 -3.25 -33.08 10.14
C ASP A 413 -1.96 -32.51 9.51
N GLY A 414 -1.60 -32.94 8.30
CA GLY A 414 -0.43 -32.47 7.56
C GLY A 414 -0.77 -31.58 6.36
N MET A 415 0.25 -30.94 5.78
CA MET A 415 0.11 -30.10 4.57
C MET A 415 -0.74 -30.75 3.48
N SER A 416 -1.72 -29.99 2.97
CA SER A 416 -2.74 -30.47 2.05
C SER A 416 -2.69 -29.73 0.72
N HIS A 417 -2.65 -30.47 -0.39
CA HIS A 417 -2.64 -29.91 -1.72
C HIS A 417 -3.61 -30.62 -2.67
N SER A 418 -4.45 -29.84 -3.35
CA SER A 418 -5.32 -30.34 -4.41
C SER A 418 -5.21 -29.51 -5.69
N HIS A 419 -5.08 -30.18 -6.83
CA HIS A 419 -5.17 -29.50 -8.13
C HIS A 419 -6.62 -29.27 -8.60
N GLY A 420 -7.55 -30.12 -8.18
CA GLY A 420 -8.85 -30.24 -8.86
C GLY A 420 -10.05 -30.46 -7.96
N GLY A 421 -9.85 -30.68 -6.67
CA GLY A 421 -10.89 -30.81 -5.65
C GLY A 421 -10.67 -29.82 -4.50
N ALA A 422 -11.61 -29.77 -3.57
CA ALA A 422 -11.51 -28.96 -2.37
C ALA A 422 -10.43 -29.49 -1.39
N VAL A 423 -10.03 -28.64 -0.46
CA VAL A 423 -9.26 -29.04 0.72
C VAL A 423 -10.08 -28.66 1.95
N GLU A 424 -10.45 -29.64 2.77
CA GLU A 424 -11.38 -29.46 3.89
C GLU A 424 -10.80 -30.03 5.20
N ASN A 425 -11.00 -29.34 6.31
CA ASN A 425 -10.60 -29.77 7.67
C ASN A 425 -9.12 -30.12 7.73
N SER A 426 -8.27 -29.11 7.73
CA SER A 426 -6.81 -29.29 7.69
C SER A 426 -6.09 -28.47 8.73
N ASP A 427 -5.19 -29.11 9.47
CA ASP A 427 -4.51 -28.49 10.61
C ASP A 427 -3.26 -27.68 10.20
N GLU A 428 -2.68 -28.02 9.04
CA GLU A 428 -1.50 -27.36 8.47
C GLU A 428 -1.86 -26.59 7.19
N MET A 429 -0.84 -26.16 6.42
CA MET A 429 -1.02 -25.38 5.19
C MET A 429 -1.87 -26.11 4.14
N SER A 430 -2.85 -25.39 3.60
CA SER A 430 -3.82 -25.88 2.63
C SER A 430 -3.80 -25.11 1.33
N HIS A 431 -3.71 -25.84 0.22
CA HIS A 431 -3.62 -25.24 -1.11
C HIS A 431 -4.50 -25.94 -2.15
N SER A 432 -5.44 -25.20 -2.74
CA SER A 432 -6.25 -25.64 -3.88
C SER A 432 -5.98 -24.81 -5.14
N HIS A 433 -5.88 -25.46 -6.31
CA HIS A 433 -5.78 -24.75 -7.58
C HIS A 433 -7.14 -24.32 -8.16
N ARG A 434 -8.21 -25.04 -7.84
CA ARG A 434 -9.48 -24.93 -8.58
C ARG A 434 -10.69 -24.69 -7.69
N ASP A 435 -10.81 -25.42 -6.61
CA ASP A 435 -11.96 -25.39 -5.72
C ASP A 435 -11.61 -24.71 -4.39
N ALA A 436 -12.52 -24.75 -3.42
CA ALA A 436 -12.38 -24.05 -2.15
C ALA A 436 -11.35 -24.69 -1.21
N VAL A 437 -10.92 -23.89 -0.24
CA VAL A 437 -10.24 -24.34 0.98
C VAL A 437 -11.16 -23.97 2.14
N GLU A 438 -11.59 -24.95 2.94
CA GLU A 438 -12.59 -24.77 3.99
C GLU A 438 -12.10 -25.36 5.32
N ASN A 439 -12.39 -24.68 6.44
CA ASN A 439 -12.09 -25.13 7.81
C ASN A 439 -10.61 -25.51 7.96
N SER A 440 -9.74 -24.51 7.89
CA SER A 440 -8.29 -24.71 7.95
C SER A 440 -7.67 -23.97 9.12
N ASP A 441 -7.05 -24.70 10.04
CA ASP A 441 -6.35 -24.12 11.18
C ASP A 441 -5.02 -23.48 10.75
N GLY A 442 -4.47 -23.91 9.59
CA GLY A 442 -3.23 -23.38 9.01
C GLY A 442 -3.45 -22.45 7.81
N MET A 443 -2.36 -21.89 7.26
CA MET A 443 -2.43 -20.99 6.09
C MET A 443 -3.20 -21.59 4.90
N SER A 444 -4.15 -20.81 4.40
CA SER A 444 -5.07 -21.20 3.33
C SER A 444 -4.80 -20.45 2.02
N HIS A 445 -4.67 -21.19 0.92
CA HIS A 445 -4.47 -20.60 -0.40
C HIS A 445 -5.30 -21.25 -1.50
N SER A 446 -6.16 -20.47 -2.16
CA SER A 446 -6.86 -20.91 -3.38
C SER A 446 -6.54 -20.06 -4.60
N HIS A 447 -6.32 -20.70 -5.75
CA HIS A 447 -6.25 -20.00 -7.04
C HIS A 447 -7.61 -19.78 -7.69
N GLY A 448 -8.58 -20.67 -7.43
CA GLY A 448 -9.77 -20.80 -8.25
C GLY A 448 -11.09 -20.75 -7.49
N GLY A 449 -11.06 -21.02 -6.19
CA GLY A 449 -12.22 -21.05 -5.30
C GLY A 449 -12.06 -20.10 -4.11
N ALA A 450 -13.06 -20.11 -3.23
CA ALA A 450 -13.06 -19.34 -2.00
C ALA A 450 -12.12 -19.93 -0.94
N VAL A 451 -11.82 -19.13 0.06
CA VAL A 451 -11.19 -19.58 1.32
C VAL A 451 -12.16 -19.22 2.44
N GLU A 452 -12.62 -20.23 3.19
CA GLU A 452 -13.68 -20.07 4.20
C GLU A 452 -13.24 -20.68 5.54
N ASN A 453 -13.56 -20.02 6.66
CA ASN A 453 -13.30 -20.49 8.02
C ASN A 453 -11.83 -20.88 8.23
N SER A 454 -10.95 -19.88 8.24
CA SER A 454 -9.50 -20.10 8.37
C SER A 454 -8.93 -19.33 9.56
N ASP A 455 -8.15 -20.02 10.39
CA ASP A 455 -7.61 -19.43 11.63
C ASP A 455 -6.33 -18.62 11.38
N GLU A 456 -5.57 -18.98 10.35
CA GLU A 456 -4.34 -18.29 9.94
C GLU A 456 -4.56 -17.46 8.66
N MET A 457 -3.49 -17.12 7.95
CA MET A 457 -3.56 -16.28 6.76
C MET A 457 -4.32 -16.94 5.61
N SER A 458 -5.24 -16.18 5.02
CA SER A 458 -6.09 -16.58 3.91
C SER A 458 -5.78 -15.81 2.63
N HIS A 459 -5.59 -16.53 1.52
CA HIS A 459 -5.35 -15.91 0.21
C HIS A 459 -6.11 -16.56 -0.94
N SER A 460 -6.98 -15.79 -1.61
CA SER A 460 -7.64 -16.17 -2.86
C SER A 460 -7.20 -15.32 -4.06
N HIS A 461 -7.05 -15.95 -5.22
CA HIS A 461 -6.80 -15.22 -6.49
C HIS A 461 -8.06 -14.71 -7.17
N ARG A 462 -9.18 -15.42 -7.00
CA ARG A 462 -10.33 -15.26 -7.89
C ARG A 462 -11.62 -15.00 -7.14
N ASP A 463 -11.86 -15.73 -6.07
CA ASP A 463 -13.11 -15.68 -5.31
C ASP A 463 -12.87 -15.06 -3.93
N ALA A 464 -13.86 -15.13 -3.05
CA ALA A 464 -13.87 -14.46 -1.76
C ALA A 464 -12.94 -15.14 -0.72
N VAL A 465 -12.62 -14.37 0.31
CA VAL A 465 -12.10 -14.86 1.59
C VAL A 465 -13.13 -14.51 2.65
N GLU A 466 -13.67 -15.50 3.36
CA GLU A 466 -14.76 -15.33 4.32
C GLU A 466 -14.42 -15.97 5.66
N ASN A 467 -14.80 -15.32 6.77
CA ASN A 467 -14.64 -15.81 8.15
C ASN A 467 -13.17 -16.23 8.42
N SER A 468 -12.27 -15.25 8.45
CA SER A 468 -10.86 -15.52 8.69
C SER A 468 -10.38 -14.78 9.95
N ASP A 469 -9.86 -15.54 10.91
CA ASP A 469 -9.31 -14.97 12.14
C ASP A 469 -7.92 -14.34 11.88
N GLY A 470 -7.24 -14.77 10.80
CA GLY A 470 -5.96 -14.22 10.35
C GLY A 470 -6.06 -13.22 9.20
N MET A 471 -4.90 -12.71 8.76
CA MET A 471 -4.84 -11.77 7.62
C MET A 471 -5.48 -12.32 6.35
N SER A 472 -6.30 -11.50 5.70
CA SER A 472 -7.11 -11.87 4.54
C SER A 472 -6.69 -11.12 3.28
N HIS A 473 -6.50 -11.84 2.18
CA HIS A 473 -6.19 -11.24 0.88
C HIS A 473 -6.91 -11.86 -0.31
N SER A 474 -7.66 -11.04 -1.06
CA SER A 474 -8.20 -11.44 -2.35
C SER A 474 -7.73 -10.55 -3.51
N HIS A 475 -7.36 -11.18 -4.63
CA HIS A 475 -7.13 -10.45 -5.88
C HIS A 475 -8.43 -10.14 -6.64
N GLY A 476 -9.42 -11.03 -6.54
CA GLY A 476 -10.52 -11.11 -7.49
C GLY A 476 -11.91 -11.07 -6.89
N GLY A 477 -12.04 -11.41 -5.61
CA GLY A 477 -13.29 -11.43 -4.84
C GLY A 477 -13.22 -10.53 -3.62
N ALA A 478 -14.29 -10.55 -2.82
CA ALA A 478 -14.42 -9.78 -1.59
C ALA A 478 -13.61 -10.40 -0.44
N VAL A 479 -13.41 -9.62 0.62
CA VAL A 479 -12.93 -10.10 1.92
C VAL A 479 -13.99 -9.76 2.95
N GLU A 480 -14.56 -10.76 3.61
CA GLU A 480 -15.70 -10.59 4.53
C GLU A 480 -15.42 -11.26 5.88
N ASN A 481 -15.83 -10.62 6.98
CA ASN A 481 -15.72 -11.13 8.36
C ASN A 481 -14.28 -11.55 8.70
N SER A 482 -13.39 -10.57 8.84
CA SER A 482 -11.97 -10.82 9.10
C SER A 482 -11.49 -10.08 10.33
N ASP A 483 -10.80 -10.77 11.24
CA ASP A 483 -10.40 -10.21 12.53
C ASP A 483 -9.09 -9.39 12.43
N GLU A 484 -8.23 -9.73 11.46
CA GLU A 484 -6.95 -9.03 11.21
C GLU A 484 -7.00 -8.17 9.94
N MET A 485 -5.83 -7.91 9.32
CA MET A 485 -5.70 -7.05 8.15
C MET A 485 -6.38 -7.65 6.92
N SER A 486 -7.23 -6.85 6.28
CA SER A 486 -8.02 -7.24 5.11
C SER A 486 -7.60 -6.46 3.87
N HIS A 487 -7.28 -7.17 2.78
CA HIS A 487 -6.89 -6.53 1.52
C HIS A 487 -7.57 -7.13 0.27
N SER A 488 -8.28 -6.29 -0.48
CA SER A 488 -8.86 -6.62 -1.78
C SER A 488 -8.27 -5.77 -2.92
N HIS A 489 -7.98 -6.41 -4.07
CA HIS A 489 -7.62 -5.65 -5.28
C HIS A 489 -8.81 -5.15 -6.10
N ARG A 490 -9.95 -5.84 -6.05
CA ARG A 490 -11.03 -5.65 -7.03
C ARG A 490 -12.39 -5.37 -6.39
N ASP A 491 -12.78 -6.16 -5.42
CA ASP A 491 -14.10 -6.10 -4.79
C ASP A 491 -14.02 -5.51 -3.38
N ALA A 492 -15.09 -5.57 -2.60
CA ALA A 492 -15.20 -4.93 -1.31
C ALA A 492 -14.39 -5.63 -0.20
N VAL A 493 -14.15 -4.88 0.88
CA VAL A 493 -13.75 -5.41 2.18
C VAL A 493 -14.88 -5.05 3.15
N GLU A 494 -15.48 -6.05 3.79
CA GLU A 494 -16.66 -5.87 4.65
C GLU A 494 -16.46 -6.56 6.01
N ASN A 495 -16.95 -5.93 7.08
CA ASN A 495 -16.93 -6.46 8.47
C ASN A 495 -15.52 -6.89 8.87
N SER A 496 -14.62 -5.93 9.04
CA SER A 496 -13.23 -6.22 9.39
C SER A 496 -12.82 -5.50 10.66
N ASP A 497 -12.41 -6.26 11.67
CA ASP A 497 -11.95 -5.71 12.95
C ASP A 497 -10.55 -5.08 12.81
N GLY A 498 -9.78 -5.51 11.79
CA GLY A 498 -8.45 -4.98 11.50
C GLY A 498 -8.38 -3.97 10.35
N MET A 499 -7.16 -3.50 10.06
CA MET A 499 -6.92 -2.54 8.97
C MET A 499 -7.44 -3.04 7.61
N SER A 500 -8.20 -2.19 6.94
CA SER A 500 -8.92 -2.55 5.73
C SER A 500 -8.46 -1.76 4.51
N HIS A 501 -8.12 -2.45 3.42
CA HIS A 501 -7.66 -1.81 2.19
C HIS A 501 -8.26 -2.41 0.93
N SER A 502 -8.92 -1.56 0.11
CA SER A 502 -9.38 -1.94 -1.22
C SER A 502 -8.82 -1.04 -2.33
N HIS A 503 -8.34 -1.66 -3.42
CA HIS A 503 -7.99 -0.92 -4.63
C HIS A 503 -9.20 -0.58 -5.50
N GLY A 504 -10.18 -1.48 -5.55
CA GLY A 504 -11.20 -1.51 -6.60
C GLY A 504 -12.63 -1.42 -6.10
N GLY A 505 -12.87 -1.78 -4.84
CA GLY A 505 -14.19 -1.80 -4.20
C GLY A 505 -14.26 -0.92 -2.95
N ALA A 506 -15.42 -0.96 -2.30
CA ALA A 506 -15.68 -0.24 -1.06
C ALA A 506 -14.98 -0.90 0.14
N VAL A 507 -14.87 -0.15 1.23
CA VAL A 507 -14.51 -0.68 2.55
C VAL A 507 -15.66 -0.34 3.50
N GLU A 508 -16.30 -1.35 4.09
CA GLU A 508 -17.52 -1.19 4.89
C GLU A 508 -17.39 -1.89 6.25
N ASN A 509 -17.90 -1.26 7.32
CA ASN A 509 -17.96 -1.81 8.68
C ASN A 509 -16.57 -2.26 9.18
N SER A 510 -15.73 -1.28 9.50
CA SER A 510 -14.32 -1.54 9.85
C SER A 510 -13.92 -0.85 11.15
N ASP A 511 -13.28 -1.56 12.06
CA ASP A 511 -12.97 -1.01 13.39
C ASP A 511 -11.66 -0.20 13.40
N GLU A 512 -10.69 -0.55 12.54
CA GLU A 512 -9.40 0.13 12.43
C GLU A 512 -9.31 1.04 11.17
N MET A 513 -8.09 1.32 10.71
CA MET A 513 -7.83 2.20 9.57
C MET A 513 -8.37 1.62 8.27
N SER A 514 -9.11 2.45 7.53
CA SER A 514 -9.77 2.07 6.28
C SER A 514 -9.32 2.90 5.09
N HIS A 515 -8.94 2.22 4.00
CA HIS A 515 -8.44 2.87 2.80
C HIS A 515 -9.01 2.29 1.49
N SER A 516 -9.70 3.12 0.71
CA SER A 516 -10.11 2.79 -0.67
C SER A 516 -9.44 3.68 -1.72
N HIS A 517 -8.99 3.08 -2.82
CA HIS A 517 -8.48 3.86 -3.96
C HIS A 517 -9.56 4.40 -4.89
N ARG A 518 -10.69 3.70 -5.00
CA ARG A 518 -11.67 3.95 -6.07
C ARG A 518 -13.06 4.24 -5.56
N ASP A 519 -13.54 3.46 -4.61
CA ASP A 519 -14.92 3.52 -4.13
C ASP A 519 -14.96 4.08 -2.70
N ALA A 520 -16.10 3.95 -2.03
CA ALA A 520 -16.36 4.58 -0.74
C ALA A 520 -15.68 3.85 0.43
N VAL A 521 -15.54 4.57 1.54
CA VAL A 521 -15.27 4.01 2.88
C VAL A 521 -16.48 4.35 3.74
N GLU A 522 -17.16 3.36 4.29
CA GLU A 522 -18.42 3.52 5.02
C GLU A 522 -18.39 2.80 6.39
N ASN A 523 -18.95 3.42 7.42
CA ASN A 523 -19.07 2.86 8.78
C ASN A 523 -17.71 2.39 9.32
N SER A 524 -16.83 3.35 9.59
CA SER A 524 -15.47 3.06 10.05
C SER A 524 -15.18 3.72 11.40
N ASP A 525 -14.85 2.93 12.41
CA ASP A 525 -14.52 3.46 13.73
C ASP A 525 -13.09 4.08 13.73
N GLY A 526 -12.22 3.64 12.82
CA GLY A 526 -10.86 4.16 12.67
C GLY A 526 -10.70 5.26 11.61
N MET A 527 -9.44 5.63 11.34
CA MET A 527 -9.11 6.63 10.31
C MET A 527 -9.52 6.17 8.91
N SER A 528 -10.24 7.03 8.20
CA SER A 528 -10.82 6.73 6.89
C SER A 528 -10.18 7.56 5.77
N HIS A 529 -9.75 6.89 4.70
CA HIS A 529 -9.18 7.55 3.54
C HIS A 529 -9.68 6.99 2.20
N SER A 530 -10.27 7.87 1.36
CA SER A 530 -10.60 7.52 -0.03
C SER A 530 -9.93 8.42 -1.06
N HIS A 531 -9.36 7.82 -2.11
CA HIS A 531 -8.87 8.59 -3.26
C HIS A 531 -9.99 8.96 -4.25
N GLY A 532 -10.94 8.04 -4.43
CA GLY A 532 -11.87 8.05 -5.56
C GLY A 532 -13.33 8.22 -5.18
N GLY A 533 -13.71 7.75 -3.98
CA GLY A 533 -15.08 7.74 -3.47
C GLY A 533 -15.25 8.59 -2.20
N ALA A 534 -16.46 8.54 -1.66
CA ALA A 534 -16.84 9.23 -0.45
C ALA A 534 -16.28 8.55 0.80
N VAL A 535 -16.25 9.28 1.91
CA VAL A 535 -16.04 8.73 3.25
C VAL A 535 -17.29 9.06 4.06
N GLU A 536 -18.01 8.05 4.55
CA GLU A 536 -19.29 8.22 5.25
C GLU A 536 -19.30 7.49 6.60
N ASN A 537 -19.90 8.09 7.63
CA ASN A 537 -20.05 7.51 8.98
C ASN A 537 -18.70 7.04 9.56
N SER A 538 -17.85 7.98 9.94
CA SER A 538 -16.52 7.68 10.46
C SER A 538 -16.22 8.38 11.78
N ASP A 539 -15.66 7.65 12.74
CA ASP A 539 -15.50 8.18 14.11
C ASP A 539 -14.20 8.99 14.28
N GLU A 540 -13.12 8.61 13.57
CA GLU A 540 -11.83 9.30 13.61
C GLU A 540 -11.60 10.25 12.40
N MET A 541 -10.35 10.40 11.96
CA MET A 541 -9.98 11.32 10.89
C MET A 541 -10.43 10.80 9.53
N SER A 542 -11.15 11.64 8.79
CA SER A 542 -11.72 11.33 7.48
C SER A 542 -11.09 12.17 6.37
N HIS A 543 -10.58 11.51 5.33
CA HIS A 543 -9.98 12.19 4.19
C HIS A 543 -10.44 11.66 2.82
N SER A 544 -11.05 12.52 1.99
CA SER A 544 -11.33 12.22 0.58
C SER A 544 -10.57 13.14 -0.39
N HIS A 545 -9.99 12.56 -1.46
CA HIS A 545 -9.37 13.37 -2.51
C HIS A 545 -10.37 13.94 -3.52
N ARG A 546 -11.47 13.22 -3.80
CA ARG A 546 -12.33 13.52 -4.95
C ARG A 546 -13.77 13.81 -4.54
N ASP A 547 -14.34 12.99 -3.68
CA ASP A 547 -15.76 13.04 -3.31
C ASP A 547 -15.93 13.58 -1.88
N ALA A 548 -17.13 13.44 -1.34
CA ALA A 548 -17.51 14.05 -0.07
C ALA A 548 -16.96 13.29 1.14
N VAL A 549 -16.87 13.99 2.26
CA VAL A 549 -16.74 13.41 3.61
C VAL A 549 -18.03 13.75 4.34
N GLU A 550 -18.74 12.75 4.87
CA GLU A 550 -20.05 12.93 5.49
C GLU A 550 -20.16 12.18 6.82
N ASN A 551 -20.89 12.76 7.78
CA ASN A 551 -21.18 12.16 9.09
C ASN A 551 -19.89 11.67 9.76
N SER A 552 -18.98 12.58 10.07
CA SER A 552 -17.69 12.24 10.67
C SER A 552 -17.51 12.91 12.02
N ASP A 553 -17.31 12.13 13.07
CA ASP A 553 -17.13 12.67 14.42
C ASP A 553 -15.73 13.30 14.56
N GLY A 554 -14.73 12.81 13.81
CA GLY A 554 -13.37 13.35 13.83
C GLY A 554 -13.06 14.41 12.75
N MET A 555 -11.78 14.76 12.66
CA MET A 555 -11.30 15.76 11.69
C MET A 555 -11.58 15.34 10.24
N SER A 556 -12.19 16.24 9.48
CA SER A 556 -12.68 15.95 8.14
C SER A 556 -12.00 16.80 7.07
N HIS A 557 -11.46 16.16 6.03
CA HIS A 557 -10.77 16.85 4.95
C HIS A 557 -11.16 16.34 3.57
N SER A 558 -11.65 17.24 2.70
CA SER A 558 -11.87 16.94 1.28
C SER A 558 -11.13 17.89 0.33
N HIS A 559 -10.46 17.32 -0.67
CA HIS A 559 -9.85 18.10 -1.75
C HIS A 559 -10.85 18.51 -2.83
N GLY A 560 -11.75 17.58 -3.20
CA GLY A 560 -12.60 17.69 -4.39
C GLY A 560 -14.09 17.78 -4.10
N GLY A 561 -14.54 17.27 -2.95
CA GLY A 561 -15.93 17.22 -2.54
C GLY A 561 -16.23 18.05 -1.30
N ALA A 562 -17.48 17.99 -0.88
CA ALA A 562 -17.98 18.71 0.30
C ALA A 562 -17.58 17.99 1.59
N VAL A 563 -17.64 18.70 2.71
CA VAL A 563 -17.59 18.12 4.05
C VAL A 563 -18.92 18.43 4.73
N GLU A 564 -19.69 17.41 5.12
CA GLU A 564 -21.05 17.56 5.67
C GLU A 564 -21.19 16.82 7.00
N ASN A 565 -21.88 17.43 7.99
CA ASN A 565 -22.18 16.82 9.30
C ASN A 565 -20.92 16.32 10.03
N SER A 566 -20.15 17.24 10.58
CA SER A 566 -18.84 16.92 11.17
C SER A 566 -18.61 17.64 12.49
N ASP A 567 -18.13 16.94 13.51
CA ASP A 567 -18.09 17.48 14.86
C ASP A 567 -16.80 18.28 15.16
N GLU A 568 -15.66 17.85 14.61
CA GLU A 568 -14.35 18.49 14.83
C GLU A 568 -13.97 19.50 13.72
N MET A 569 -12.70 19.51 13.28
CA MET A 569 -12.20 20.44 12.28
C MET A 569 -12.54 19.97 10.88
N SER A 570 -13.10 20.87 10.08
CA SER A 570 -13.56 20.56 8.71
C SER A 570 -12.87 21.45 7.69
N HIS A 571 -12.28 20.82 6.67
CA HIS A 571 -11.52 21.51 5.63
C HIS A 571 -11.88 21.04 4.23
N SER A 572 -12.36 21.96 3.38
CA SER A 572 -12.59 21.71 1.96
C SER A 572 -11.76 22.63 1.06
N HIS A 573 -11.18 22.09 -0.02
CA HIS A 573 -10.44 22.91 -0.98
C HIS A 573 -11.30 23.51 -2.10
N ARG A 574 -12.47 22.94 -2.40
CA ARG A 574 -13.24 23.30 -3.60
C ARG A 574 -14.73 23.47 -3.35
N ASP A 575 -15.34 22.50 -2.67
CA ASP A 575 -16.78 22.46 -2.41
C ASP A 575 -17.09 22.99 -1.00
N ALA A 576 -18.36 22.96 -0.58
CA ALA A 576 -18.79 23.55 0.69
C ALA A 576 -18.38 22.73 1.93
N VAL A 577 -18.37 23.39 3.09
CA VAL A 577 -18.39 22.77 4.43
C VAL A 577 -19.77 23.09 5.03
N GLU A 578 -20.55 22.07 5.38
CA GLU A 578 -21.93 22.23 5.88
C GLU A 578 -22.13 21.48 7.21
N ASN A 579 -22.92 22.07 8.13
CA ASN A 579 -23.30 21.45 9.41
C ASN A 579 -22.07 20.98 10.21
N SER A 580 -21.23 21.91 10.62
CA SER A 580 -19.99 21.58 11.33
C SER A 580 -19.90 22.26 12.68
N ASP A 581 -19.79 21.48 13.75
CA ASP A 581 -19.79 22.01 15.12
C ASP A 581 -18.42 22.64 15.47
N GLY A 582 -17.33 22.10 14.90
CA GLY A 582 -15.98 22.60 15.13
C GLY A 582 -15.51 23.67 14.14
N MET A 583 -14.19 23.75 13.91
CA MET A 583 -13.60 24.80 13.08
C MET A 583 -13.74 24.47 11.59
N SER A 584 -14.35 25.37 10.84
CA SER A 584 -14.64 25.20 9.42
C SER A 584 -13.71 26.03 8.55
N HIS A 585 -13.10 25.42 7.53
CA HIS A 585 -12.27 26.09 6.55
C HIS A 585 -12.61 25.69 5.11
N SER A 586 -12.82 26.67 4.23
CA SER A 586 -13.04 26.40 2.81
C SER A 586 -12.22 27.31 1.88
N HIS A 587 -11.61 26.71 0.85
CA HIS A 587 -10.83 27.41 -0.16
C HIS A 587 -11.62 27.69 -1.44
N GLY A 588 -12.74 28.42 -1.33
CA GLY A 588 -13.56 28.86 -2.47
C GLY A 588 -14.97 28.25 -2.49
N GLY A 589 -15.25 27.28 -1.62
CA GLY A 589 -16.58 26.82 -1.28
C GLY A 589 -17.22 27.64 -0.17
N ALA A 590 -18.54 27.48 -0.01
CA ALA A 590 -19.28 28.10 1.08
C ALA A 590 -19.03 27.36 2.41
N VAL A 591 -19.22 28.05 3.53
CA VAL A 591 -19.32 27.45 4.86
C VAL A 591 -20.72 27.74 5.37
N GLU A 592 -21.55 26.73 5.60
CA GLU A 592 -22.95 26.87 6.02
C GLU A 592 -23.20 26.13 7.34
N ASN A 593 -24.02 26.71 8.24
CA ASN A 593 -24.43 26.07 9.50
C ASN A 593 -23.25 25.58 10.33
N SER A 594 -22.39 26.49 10.78
CA SER A 594 -21.23 26.10 11.60
C SER A 594 -21.24 26.82 12.95
N ASP A 595 -21.26 26.05 14.02
CA ASP A 595 -21.31 26.59 15.38
C ASP A 595 -19.92 27.09 15.84
N GLY A 596 -18.86 26.55 15.23
CA GLY A 596 -17.47 26.93 15.51
C GLY A 596 -16.95 28.11 14.68
N MET A 597 -15.62 28.22 14.60
CA MET A 597 -14.96 29.31 13.86
C MET A 597 -14.96 28.99 12.36
N SER A 598 -15.49 29.91 11.55
CA SER A 598 -15.64 29.76 10.10
C SER A 598 -14.62 30.62 9.35
N HIS A 599 -13.87 30.01 8.43
CA HIS A 599 -12.93 30.70 7.55
C HIS A 599 -13.13 30.32 6.08
N SER A 600 -13.44 31.29 5.21
CA SER A 600 -13.57 31.05 3.77
C SER A 600 -12.69 31.99 2.93
N HIS A 601 -12.10 31.45 1.87
CA HIS A 601 -11.35 32.21 0.88
C HIS A 601 -12.10 32.27 -0.47
N GLY A 602 -12.97 33.27 -0.62
CA GLY A 602 -13.74 33.54 -1.84
C GLY A 602 -15.15 32.95 -1.86
N GLY A 603 -15.50 32.10 -0.90
CA GLY A 603 -16.85 31.58 -0.70
C GLY A 603 -17.62 32.32 0.39
N ALA A 604 -18.94 32.12 0.42
CA ALA A 604 -19.82 32.71 1.42
C ALA A 604 -19.68 31.97 2.77
N VAL A 605 -19.95 32.65 3.88
CA VAL A 605 -20.12 32.05 5.22
C VAL A 605 -21.54 32.38 5.66
N GLU A 606 -22.36 31.38 5.96
CA GLU A 606 -23.77 31.57 6.29
C GLU A 606 -24.15 30.80 7.56
N ASN A 607 -25.03 31.40 8.37
CA ASN A 607 -25.63 30.78 9.56
C ASN A 607 -24.57 30.19 10.51
N SER A 608 -23.59 31.01 10.90
CA SER A 608 -22.49 30.59 11.77
C SER A 608 -22.54 31.31 13.11
N ASP A 609 -22.74 30.58 14.20
CA ASP A 609 -22.85 31.18 15.54
C ASP A 609 -21.49 31.63 16.11
N GLY A 610 -20.39 31.09 15.56
CA GLY A 610 -19.03 31.43 15.95
C GLY A 610 -18.42 32.64 15.22
N MET A 611 -17.09 32.75 15.30
CA MET A 611 -16.35 33.82 14.62
C MET A 611 -16.21 33.51 13.13
N SER A 612 -16.59 34.46 12.27
CA SER A 612 -16.59 34.30 10.82
C SER A 612 -15.54 35.19 10.15
N HIS A 613 -14.71 34.62 9.26
CA HIS A 613 -13.71 35.35 8.49
C HIS A 613 -13.76 34.99 7.00
N SER A 614 -14.05 35.97 6.14
CA SER A 614 -14.11 35.77 4.69
C SER A 614 -13.21 36.73 3.88
N HIS A 615 -12.47 36.18 2.92
CA HIS A 615 -11.75 36.95 1.91
C HIS A 615 -12.55 36.97 0.59
N GLY A 616 -13.26 38.08 0.33
CA GLY A 616 -13.98 38.33 -0.93
C GLY A 616 -15.37 37.68 -1.04
N GLY A 617 -15.76 36.82 -0.11
CA GLY A 617 -17.10 36.24 -0.03
C GLY A 617 -18.01 36.96 0.97
N ALA A 618 -19.32 36.71 0.87
CA ALA A 618 -20.30 37.27 1.80
C ALA A 618 -20.28 36.55 3.16
N VAL A 619 -20.64 37.23 4.24
CA VAL A 619 -20.85 36.64 5.57
C VAL A 619 -22.28 36.97 6.03
N GLU A 620 -23.08 35.97 6.39
CA GLU A 620 -24.52 36.13 6.65
C GLU A 620 -25.00 35.40 7.89
N ASN A 621 -25.93 36.02 8.62
CA ASN A 621 -26.68 35.42 9.74
C ASN A 621 -25.76 34.80 10.80
N SER A 622 -24.74 35.53 11.22
CA SER A 622 -23.71 35.03 12.14
C SER A 622 -23.75 35.76 13.47
N ASP A 623 -24.33 35.17 14.52
CA ASP A 623 -24.53 35.88 15.80
C ASP A 623 -23.21 36.22 16.56
N GLY A 624 -22.07 35.80 16.00
CA GLY A 624 -20.72 36.07 16.50
C GLY A 624 -20.03 37.31 15.92
N MET A 625 -18.70 37.24 15.85
CA MET A 625 -17.85 38.31 15.29
C MET A 625 -17.52 38.02 13.83
N SER A 626 -17.79 38.97 12.95
CA SER A 626 -17.65 38.82 11.50
C SER A 626 -16.58 39.76 10.94
N HIS A 627 -15.66 39.20 10.16
CA HIS A 627 -14.59 39.94 9.49
C HIS A 627 -14.57 39.65 7.99
N SER A 628 -14.65 40.69 7.15
CA SER A 628 -14.60 40.53 5.70
C SER A 628 -13.61 41.47 5.00
N HIS A 629 -12.96 40.96 3.96
CA HIS A 629 -12.19 41.74 3.00
C HIS A 629 -12.91 41.79 1.65
N GLY A 630 -13.60 42.90 1.35
CA GLY A 630 -14.26 43.16 0.07
C GLY A 630 -15.61 42.49 -0.15
N GLY A 631 -16.04 41.59 0.75
CA GLY A 631 -17.35 40.93 0.71
C GLY A 631 -18.39 41.62 1.60
N ALA A 632 -19.68 41.42 1.30
CA ALA A 632 -20.75 41.95 2.15
C ALA A 632 -20.88 41.18 3.46
N VAL A 633 -21.22 41.86 4.55
CA VAL A 633 -21.52 41.27 5.87
C VAL A 633 -22.95 41.63 6.22
N GLU A 634 -23.82 40.66 6.42
CA GLU A 634 -25.22 40.85 6.85
C GLU A 634 -25.44 40.07 8.15
N ASN A 635 -25.55 40.77 9.26
CA ASN A 635 -25.57 40.17 10.58
C ASN A 635 -26.84 40.50 11.35
N SER A 636 -27.33 39.53 12.11
CA SER A 636 -28.48 39.72 12.99
C SER A 636 -28.01 40.49 14.22
N ASP A 637 -27.15 39.86 15.04
CA ASP A 637 -26.58 40.46 16.24
C ASP A 637 -25.04 40.24 16.24
N GLY A 638 -24.23 41.25 16.60
CA GLY A 638 -22.78 41.02 16.79
C GLY A 638 -21.83 42.14 16.39
N MET A 639 -20.54 41.80 16.22
CA MET A 639 -19.50 42.76 15.82
C MET A 639 -19.03 42.49 14.40
N SER A 640 -19.18 43.48 13.51
CA SER A 640 -18.80 43.39 12.10
C SER A 640 -17.63 44.31 11.77
N HIS A 641 -16.62 43.77 11.09
CA HIS A 641 -15.47 44.53 10.56
C HIS A 641 -15.31 44.26 9.07
N SER A 642 -15.32 45.31 8.23
CA SER A 642 -15.15 45.16 6.79
C SER A 642 -14.15 46.14 6.16
N HIS A 643 -13.40 45.65 5.17
CA HIS A 643 -12.61 46.48 4.26
C HIS A 643 -13.25 46.54 2.87
N GLY A 644 -13.92 47.64 2.53
CA GLY A 644 -14.50 47.92 1.21
C GLY A 644 -15.80 47.18 0.88
N GLY A 645 -16.28 46.28 1.74
CA GLY A 645 -17.56 45.59 1.60
C GLY A 645 -18.71 46.34 2.28
N ALA A 646 -19.94 46.04 1.89
CA ALA A 646 -21.13 46.56 2.56
C ALA A 646 -21.39 45.81 3.87
N VAL A 647 -21.79 46.50 4.93
CA VAL A 647 -22.12 45.92 6.24
C VAL A 647 -23.56 46.29 6.56
N GLU A 648 -24.39 45.31 6.87
CA GLU A 648 -25.77 45.47 7.33
C GLU A 648 -25.92 44.70 8.64
N ASN A 649 -26.34 45.39 9.70
CA ASN A 649 -26.42 44.80 11.03
C ASN A 649 -27.72 45.24 11.73
N SER A 650 -28.41 44.30 12.39
CA SER A 650 -29.64 44.64 13.12
C SER A 650 -29.30 45.21 14.50
N ASP A 651 -28.42 44.58 15.26
CA ASP A 651 -27.92 45.09 16.55
C ASP A 651 -26.42 44.81 16.74
N GLY A 652 -25.66 45.79 17.25
CA GLY A 652 -24.26 45.61 17.61
C GLY A 652 -23.28 46.63 17.04
N MET A 653 -22.02 46.23 16.84
CA MET A 653 -20.92 47.15 16.50
C MET A 653 -20.40 46.93 15.08
N SER A 654 -20.42 47.97 14.25
CA SER A 654 -19.94 47.94 12.86
C SER A 654 -18.73 48.84 12.65
N HIS A 655 -17.66 48.30 12.06
CA HIS A 655 -16.48 49.06 11.64
C HIS A 655 -16.18 48.83 10.16
N SER A 656 -16.07 49.90 9.37
CA SER A 656 -15.84 49.79 7.91
C SER A 656 -14.78 50.75 7.37
N HIS A 657 -13.99 50.28 6.40
CA HIS A 657 -13.10 51.11 5.59
C HIS A 657 -13.59 51.17 4.13
N GLY A 658 -14.39 52.18 3.78
CA GLY A 658 -14.74 52.50 2.39
C GLY A 658 -16.03 51.89 1.86
N GLY A 659 -16.72 51.04 2.63
CA GLY A 659 -17.97 50.38 2.23
C GLY A 659 -19.22 51.05 2.81
N ALA A 660 -20.40 50.66 2.29
CA ALA A 660 -21.68 51.09 2.85
C ALA A 660 -21.94 50.42 4.21
N VAL A 661 -22.50 51.13 5.18
CA VAL A 661 -22.85 50.59 6.50
C VAL A 661 -24.32 50.92 6.82
N GLU A 662 -25.15 49.91 7.06
CA GLU A 662 -26.50 50.05 7.58
C GLU A 662 -26.57 49.35 8.95
N ASN A 663 -26.90 50.08 10.02
CA ASN A 663 -26.97 49.52 11.37
C ASN A 663 -28.28 49.95 12.04
N SER A 664 -29.08 49.01 12.53
CA SER A 664 -30.36 49.38 13.12
C SER A 664 -30.20 49.88 14.57
N ASP A 665 -29.37 49.21 15.38
CA ASP A 665 -29.04 49.63 16.76
C ASP A 665 -27.56 49.34 17.09
N GLY A 666 -26.96 50.11 17.99
CA GLY A 666 -25.58 49.94 18.47
C GLY A 666 -24.57 51.00 18.00
N MET A 667 -23.32 50.61 17.69
CA MET A 667 -22.23 51.56 17.41
C MET A 667 -21.62 51.36 16.02
N SER A 668 -21.58 52.41 15.21
CA SER A 668 -21.05 52.37 13.84
C SER A 668 -19.87 53.33 13.65
N HIS A 669 -18.77 52.84 13.08
CA HIS A 669 -17.60 53.66 12.72
C HIS A 669 -17.17 53.40 11.26
N SER A 670 -16.91 54.48 10.50
CA SER A 670 -16.45 54.34 9.11
C SER A 670 -15.42 55.39 8.68
N HIS A 671 -14.42 54.94 7.93
CA HIS A 671 -13.41 55.80 7.30
C HIS A 671 -13.74 56.24 5.86
N GLY A 672 -14.87 55.80 5.29
CA GLY A 672 -15.29 56.10 3.91
C GLY A 672 -16.55 55.31 3.51
N GLY A 673 -17.43 55.85 2.65
CA GLY A 673 -18.66 55.18 2.17
C GLY A 673 -19.97 55.89 2.55
N ALA A 674 -21.13 55.26 2.33
CA ALA A 674 -22.42 55.75 2.82
C ALA A 674 -22.79 55.06 4.14
N MET A 675 -23.31 55.78 5.13
CA MET A 675 -23.71 55.22 6.42
C MET A 675 -25.15 55.58 6.77
N LYS A 676 -25.93 54.59 7.20
CA LYS A 676 -27.27 54.77 7.72
C LYS A 676 -27.40 54.06 9.07
N SER A 677 -27.77 54.80 10.10
CA SER A 677 -27.99 54.25 11.45
C SER A 677 -29.39 54.63 11.91
N THR A 678 -30.18 53.68 12.42
CA THR A 678 -31.52 54.03 12.91
C THR A 678 -31.51 54.45 14.38
N ASP A 679 -30.78 53.73 15.24
CA ASP A 679 -30.55 54.02 16.65
C ASP A 679 -29.05 53.86 17.02
N GLY A 680 -28.59 54.50 18.10
CA GLY A 680 -27.23 54.32 18.64
C GLY A 680 -26.19 55.42 18.33
N ILE A 681 -24.90 55.07 18.32
CA ILE A 681 -23.76 56.00 18.16
C ILE A 681 -23.08 55.79 16.81
N SER A 682 -22.98 56.84 15.99
CA SER A 682 -22.29 56.79 14.69
C SER A 682 -21.12 57.78 14.59
N HIS A 683 -20.00 57.34 14.04
CA HIS A 683 -18.84 58.19 13.75
C HIS A 683 -18.30 57.97 12.33
N SER A 684 -18.02 59.06 11.60
CA SER A 684 -17.47 58.95 10.24
C SER A 684 -16.49 60.06 9.84
N HIS A 685 -15.49 59.72 9.02
CA HIS A 685 -14.46 60.66 8.58
C HIS A 685 -14.66 61.29 7.19
N LEU A 686 -15.48 60.70 6.30
CA LEU A 686 -15.59 61.12 4.88
C LEU A 686 -16.99 60.85 4.22
N ASN A 687 -18.07 60.75 5.01
CA ASN A 687 -19.32 60.08 4.56
C ASN A 687 -20.58 60.98 4.56
N THR A 688 -21.61 60.57 3.81
CA THR A 688 -23.01 60.90 4.14
C THR A 688 -23.51 59.97 5.25
N VAL A 689 -24.03 60.56 6.32
CA VAL A 689 -24.58 59.84 7.48
C VAL A 689 -26.06 60.19 7.61
N GLU A 690 -26.94 59.23 7.36
CA GLU A 690 -28.36 59.33 7.73
C GLU A 690 -28.55 58.68 9.11
N ASN A 691 -28.71 59.49 10.16
CA ASN A 691 -29.01 59.00 11.50
C ASN A 691 -30.44 59.40 11.89
N MET A 692 -31.30 58.43 12.21
CA MET A 692 -32.72 58.72 12.49
C MET A 692 -32.93 59.13 13.96
N ASP A 693 -32.45 58.35 14.94
CA ASP A 693 -32.54 58.65 16.37
C ASP A 693 -31.24 58.21 17.10
N GLY A 694 -30.21 59.08 17.21
CA GLY A 694 -28.93 58.70 17.84
C GLY A 694 -27.89 59.82 17.94
N ILE A 695 -26.70 59.55 18.49
CA ILE A 695 -25.58 60.51 18.57
C ILE A 695 -24.65 60.30 17.37
N SER A 696 -24.42 61.34 16.57
CA SER A 696 -23.50 61.31 15.43
C SER A 696 -22.36 62.32 15.56
N ASP A 697 -21.14 61.92 15.16
CA ASP A 697 -19.97 62.80 15.04
C ASP A 697 -19.30 62.61 13.68
N TYR A 698 -19.01 63.68 12.94
CA TYR A 698 -18.48 63.61 11.57
C TYR A 698 -17.43 64.69 11.28
N HIS A 699 -16.44 64.34 10.46
CA HIS A 699 -15.43 65.27 9.95
C HIS A 699 -15.68 65.61 8.46
N GLU A 700 -16.10 66.85 8.16
CA GLU A 700 -16.16 67.38 6.78
C GLU A 700 -14.81 67.94 6.34
N ASN A 701 -14.26 67.43 5.22
CA ASN A 701 -13.20 68.13 4.48
C ASN A 701 -13.83 68.96 3.35
N ASN A 702 -13.88 70.27 3.57
CA ASN A 702 -14.34 71.29 2.64
C ASN A 702 -13.73 71.18 1.22
N THR A 703 -14.57 70.88 0.22
CA THR A 703 -14.52 71.53 -1.09
C THR A 703 -15.95 71.71 -1.61
N THR A 704 -16.40 72.96 -1.61
CA THR A 704 -17.66 73.43 -2.17
C THR A 704 -17.67 73.28 -3.69
N ASP A 705 -18.48 72.37 -4.23
CA ASP A 705 -19.23 72.54 -5.48
C ASP A 705 -20.23 71.39 -5.67
N ASN A 706 -21.53 71.72 -5.73
CA ASN A 706 -22.65 70.86 -6.14
C ASN A 706 -22.78 69.48 -5.46
N MET A 707 -22.69 69.45 -4.12
CA MET A 707 -22.71 68.23 -3.32
C MET A 707 -24.06 67.50 -3.28
N ASP A 708 -25.23 68.15 -3.30
CA ASP A 708 -26.52 67.42 -3.17
C ASP A 708 -26.79 66.42 -4.32
N GLU A 709 -26.41 66.76 -5.54
CA GLU A 709 -26.60 65.88 -6.71
C GLU A 709 -25.51 64.80 -6.82
N ILE A 710 -24.33 65.03 -6.24
CA ILE A 710 -23.21 64.07 -6.16
C ILE A 710 -23.39 63.15 -4.95
N HIS A 711 -23.92 63.65 -3.83
CA HIS A 711 -24.24 62.91 -2.61
C HIS A 711 -25.37 61.91 -2.90
N GLY A 712 -26.48 62.37 -3.50
CA GLY A 712 -27.57 61.47 -3.91
C GLY A 712 -27.17 60.48 -5.01
N LYS A 713 -26.12 60.74 -5.80
CA LYS A 713 -25.54 59.77 -6.75
C LYS A 713 -24.57 58.81 -6.07
N THR A 714 -23.77 59.26 -5.11
CA THR A 714 -22.79 58.44 -4.37
C THR A 714 -23.49 57.49 -3.42
N GLU A 715 -24.50 57.95 -2.69
CA GLU A 715 -25.38 57.09 -1.90
C GLU A 715 -26.07 56.07 -2.80
N LYS A 716 -26.74 56.52 -3.87
CA LYS A 716 -27.45 55.61 -4.76
C LYS A 716 -26.52 54.61 -5.44
N ASN A 717 -25.29 55.00 -5.80
CA ASN A 717 -24.28 54.08 -6.31
C ASN A 717 -23.79 53.11 -5.23
N ALA A 718 -23.61 53.54 -3.98
CA ALA A 718 -23.23 52.67 -2.87
C ALA A 718 -24.36 51.66 -2.53
N TRP A 719 -25.62 52.11 -2.53
CA TRP A 719 -26.80 51.28 -2.35
C TRP A 719 -27.10 50.39 -3.57
N ASP A 720 -26.78 50.83 -4.79
CA ASP A 720 -26.83 50.01 -6.00
C ASP A 720 -25.72 48.95 -5.97
N ILE A 721 -24.51 49.27 -5.48
CA ILE A 721 -23.43 48.30 -5.21
C ILE A 721 -23.87 47.30 -4.13
N HIS A 722 -24.55 47.76 -3.08
CA HIS A 722 -25.18 46.91 -2.05
C HIS A 722 -26.21 45.96 -2.67
N GLY A 723 -27.12 46.49 -3.50
CA GLY A 723 -28.12 45.71 -4.22
C GLY A 723 -27.50 44.75 -5.26
N HIS A 724 -26.39 45.12 -5.91
CA HIS A 724 -25.63 44.27 -6.81
C HIS A 724 -24.88 43.16 -6.05
N SER A 725 -24.33 43.46 -4.88
CA SER A 725 -23.73 42.48 -3.97
C SER A 725 -24.79 41.48 -3.49
N LYS A 726 -25.96 41.96 -3.04
CA LYS A 726 -27.12 41.11 -2.67
C LYS A 726 -27.64 40.25 -3.84
N LYS A 727 -27.60 40.75 -5.08
CA LYS A 727 -27.94 39.97 -6.30
C LYS A 727 -26.88 38.93 -6.66
N ASN A 728 -25.58 39.26 -6.52
CA ASN A 728 -24.50 38.32 -6.76
C ASN A 728 -24.55 37.17 -5.73
N LYS A 729 -24.84 37.51 -4.46
CA LYS A 729 -25.26 36.63 -3.36
C LYS A 729 -26.39 35.67 -3.78
N THR A 730 -27.53 36.20 -4.27
CA THR A 730 -28.66 35.34 -4.67
C THR A 730 -28.29 34.37 -5.79
N ASN A 731 -27.39 34.76 -6.71
CA ASN A 731 -26.94 33.92 -7.80
C ASN A 731 -25.94 32.85 -7.35
N ILE A 732 -25.07 33.15 -6.38
CA ILE A 732 -24.16 32.17 -5.75
C ILE A 732 -24.98 31.17 -4.94
N MET A 733 -25.89 31.63 -4.06
CA MET A 733 -26.83 30.78 -3.32
C MET A 733 -27.67 29.89 -4.25
N LYS A 734 -28.22 30.44 -5.34
CA LYS A 734 -28.96 29.62 -6.31
C LYS A 734 -28.10 28.56 -6.98
N LYS A 735 -26.80 28.81 -7.14
CA LYS A 735 -25.87 27.85 -7.73
C LYS A 735 -25.52 26.74 -6.72
N VAL A 736 -25.28 27.10 -5.46
CA VAL A 736 -25.06 26.16 -4.35
C VAL A 736 -26.31 25.31 -4.08
N MET A 737 -27.49 25.93 -3.92
CA MET A 737 -28.78 25.24 -3.79
C MET A 737 -29.12 24.35 -5.01
N HIS A 738 -28.72 24.76 -6.22
CA HIS A 738 -28.92 23.94 -7.43
C HIS A 738 -27.97 22.74 -7.50
N GLU A 739 -26.76 22.84 -6.95
CA GLU A 739 -25.86 21.70 -6.76
C GLU A 739 -26.35 20.77 -5.63
N LYS A 740 -26.83 21.32 -4.51
CA LYS A 740 -27.52 20.61 -3.41
C LYS A 740 -28.67 19.75 -3.93
N SER A 741 -29.54 20.30 -4.79
CA SER A 741 -30.65 19.55 -5.42
C SER A 741 -30.20 18.49 -6.43
N LYS A 742 -29.00 18.59 -7.02
CA LYS A 742 -28.48 17.57 -7.94
C LYS A 742 -27.83 16.42 -7.19
N LYS A 743 -27.08 16.68 -6.12
CA LYS A 743 -26.42 15.66 -5.30
C LYS A 743 -27.44 14.83 -4.49
N LEU A 744 -28.48 15.45 -3.92
CA LEU A 744 -29.61 14.74 -3.26
C LEU A 744 -30.46 13.86 -4.20
N LYS A 745 -30.42 14.09 -5.53
CA LYS A 745 -31.11 13.24 -6.51
C LYS A 745 -30.31 12.01 -6.93
N VAL A 746 -29.00 11.99 -6.67
CA VAL A 746 -28.16 10.81 -6.94
C VAL A 746 -28.26 9.81 -5.77
N LYS A 747 -28.48 10.28 -4.53
CA LYS A 747 -28.71 9.45 -3.33
C LYS A 747 -30.05 8.67 -3.28
N ASN A 748 -30.97 8.89 -4.23
CA ASN A 748 -32.31 8.26 -4.22
C ASN A 748 -32.57 7.36 -5.45
N ASN A 749 -31.52 6.92 -6.16
CA ASN A 749 -31.66 6.08 -7.37
C ASN A 749 -30.68 4.92 -7.39
#